data_AF-A0A954DHU7-F1
#
_entry.id   AF-A0A954DHU7-F1
#
_cell.length_a   1.000
_cell.length_b   1.000
_cell.length_c   1.000
_cell.angle_alpha   90.00
_cell.angle_beta   90.00
_cell.angle_gamma   90.00
#
_symmetry.space_group_name_H-M   'P 1'
#
loop_
_entity.id
_entity.type
_entity.pdbx_description
1 polymer ?
#
loop_
_entity_poly.entity_id
_entity_poly.type
_entity_poly.pdbx_seq_one_letter_code
_entity_poly.pdbx_strand_id
1 'polypeptide(L)'
;MMRTLFFLGLCAAMSPQSIAQTPTLIRDINLTSYSPNSSHPSNGRQDLRSFLTVGSNAYFVANDGTHGFELWKTDGTESGTVLVKDINPGDSPANIRDLTALGSTLFFSADDGVHGQELWMSDGTDAGTVLVKDIRPGSVGSGVIHVTALSGTTTGDRVIFSANDGVFGIECWVSDGTSVGTTLLADVRAGALSSSPYVYYATGTGTMLFTAFDDSHGGELWITDGTTAGTSLLKDIATGTVSSAPNEFHRVGSRILFRASDASNGQELWVTDGTTGGTTLVKDIRPGSFGSSLDLGLAAVYGGSLYFQASDGASGAELWKSDGTAAGTVLVRDISPGTNSSYPNWFAESGGTLFFSAGDLLTGTELWKTDGTAAGTVLVKDIVVGGSSSTPMYMTDFGGVLLFSALTLTEGRELFRSDGTEAGTQQVVDLWGGIRNSSSPSYLTVFGTEILMAAGGTTVGNELFATDGTAAGTRIVKDVYSGGPRTNSSEAAGFVTALDHTYFSATDGVHGTELWRTGGDAATTTMVADIASGASSSSPTDMVYFDGHVWFAAQDDLHGRELWKTDGTAAGTMLVKDIVPGATSSSPAHLAVYHGRLYFAATTAAHGTELWVSDGTAAGTVLFKDIEPGIASSAPMELCVAGDKLFLSAKQVAIGRELFATDGTVAGTTLVADINSGKYDATPTWLVGWRGKCYFNAKRNGEGNELWMSDGTNAGTVLIKDILPGSLAGNPRHLGAADQAVFFDANDGVHGVELWKTDGTTAGTVLVKDLEFGRLGSGIHMLPGIVNLGSRVVFGAYGPLDTGVELWVSDGTDAGTQLVADLAIGTKSSNPTDGAVLAGRFVFNAWTDITDREPFVWSPGFATSEPFGEGCAPSFPSLESTAPELGGTARLSGRGYGSNPGVLFFNAPTTPHALLGCTDYVDITTAFFIAPVIGPQFSYPYSIPRDTTLLGIRVFWQGWFVTVPSLFPLQATNAVEWVVGQ
;
A
#
# COMPACT_ATOMS: atom_id res chain seq x y z
N MET A 1 -6.01 32.66 15.81
CA MET A 1 -6.58 32.29 17.13
C MET A 1 -7.53 31.13 16.86
N MET A 2 -7.19 29.93 17.33
CA MET A 2 -7.90 28.67 17.02
C MET A 2 -9.41 28.71 17.28
N ARG A 3 -10.18 27.93 16.49
CA ARG A 3 -11.09 26.88 16.98
C ARG A 3 -11.76 26.10 15.84
N THR A 4 -11.22 24.91 15.54
CA THR A 4 -11.92 23.82 14.83
C THR A 4 -12.99 23.21 15.74
N LEU A 5 -14.04 22.60 15.16
CA LEU A 5 -15.01 21.77 15.91
C LEU A 5 -15.75 20.80 14.99
N PHE A 6 -15.46 19.51 15.11
CA PHE A 6 -16.10 18.38 14.41
C PHE A 6 -17.23 17.73 15.24
N PHE A 7 -18.15 16.98 14.61
CA PHE A 7 -18.71 15.73 15.16
C PHE A 7 -19.48 14.90 14.11
N LEU A 8 -19.67 13.59 14.35
CA LEU A 8 -20.06 12.56 13.36
C LEU A 8 -21.22 11.65 13.83
N GLY A 9 -22.12 11.26 12.91
CA GLY A 9 -22.61 9.87 12.75
C GLY A 9 -23.96 9.41 13.36
N LEU A 10 -24.85 8.84 12.51
CA LEU A 10 -25.52 7.54 12.70
C LEU A 10 -26.23 7.04 11.41
N CYS A 11 -26.42 5.73 11.24
CA CYS A 11 -26.78 5.08 9.95
C CYS A 11 -28.30 4.76 9.77
N ALA A 12 -28.80 4.69 8.51
CA ALA A 12 -29.18 3.41 7.83
C ALA A 12 -30.15 3.51 6.61
N ALA A 13 -29.72 2.85 5.50
CA ALA A 13 -30.51 2.02 4.55
C ALA A 13 -31.25 2.58 3.29
N MET A 14 -31.02 1.84 2.17
CA MET A 14 -31.88 1.56 0.97
C MET A 14 -31.61 2.22 -0.41
N SER A 15 -30.73 1.55 -1.19
CA SER A 15 -30.84 1.29 -2.66
C SER A 15 -30.64 2.46 -3.67
N PRO A 16 -30.23 2.20 -4.94
CA PRO A 16 -29.07 2.93 -5.48
C PRO A 16 -29.23 3.67 -6.83
N GLN A 17 -28.52 4.78 -7.00
CA GLN A 17 -27.98 5.28 -8.28
C GLN A 17 -26.61 5.94 -8.05
N SER A 18 -25.68 5.80 -9.01
CA SER A 18 -24.23 6.03 -8.85
C SER A 18 -23.78 7.45 -9.20
N ILE A 19 -23.08 8.12 -8.27
CA ILE A 19 -22.19 9.29 -8.49
C ILE A 19 -21.07 9.22 -7.42
N ALA A 20 -19.86 9.66 -7.77
CA ALA A 20 -18.65 9.57 -6.96
C ALA A 20 -18.58 10.56 -5.78
N GLN A 21 -17.49 10.50 -5.00
CA GLN A 21 -17.25 11.49 -3.93
C GLN A 21 -15.77 11.71 -3.53
N THR A 22 -15.40 12.97 -3.37
CA THR A 22 -14.29 13.52 -2.56
C THR A 22 -14.73 13.89 -1.12
N PRO A 23 -14.10 13.37 -0.04
CA PRO A 23 -13.99 14.08 1.26
C PRO A 23 -12.87 15.16 1.48
N THR A 24 -12.07 15.08 2.56
CA THR A 24 -11.36 16.24 3.21
C THR A 24 -10.13 15.88 4.11
N LEU A 25 -9.19 16.83 4.33
CA LEU A 25 -7.93 16.69 5.12
C LEU A 25 -8.08 16.40 6.63
N ILE A 26 -7.19 15.59 7.25
CA ILE A 26 -7.22 15.23 8.69
C ILE A 26 -6.36 16.13 9.61
N ARG A 27 -5.02 16.14 9.49
CA ARG A 27 -4.13 16.90 10.39
C ARG A 27 -2.74 17.22 9.80
N ASP A 28 -2.17 18.31 10.31
CA ASP A 28 -0.75 18.70 10.27
C ASP A 28 -0.06 18.48 11.65
N ILE A 29 1.17 17.98 11.66
CA ILE A 29 2.05 17.82 12.85
C ILE A 29 3.30 18.74 12.75
N ASN A 30 3.65 19.25 11.57
CA ASN A 30 4.92 19.92 11.27
C ASN A 30 4.86 21.45 11.45
N LEU A 31 4.63 21.86 12.70
CA LEU A 31 4.39 23.25 13.09
C LEU A 31 5.59 24.23 12.96
N THR A 32 6.72 23.84 12.35
CA THR A 32 7.93 24.68 12.20
C THR A 32 8.63 24.51 10.85
N SER A 33 8.85 25.62 10.15
CA SER A 33 9.44 25.65 8.81
C SER A 33 10.98 25.53 8.77
N TYR A 34 11.49 24.70 7.86
CA TYR A 34 12.93 24.45 7.66
C TYR A 34 13.43 24.88 6.26
N SER A 35 14.74 25.14 6.11
CA SER A 35 15.37 25.78 4.95
C SER A 35 16.55 24.95 4.41
N PRO A 36 16.77 24.88 3.07
CA PRO A 36 17.70 23.91 2.48
C PRO A 36 19.14 24.47 2.29
N ASN A 37 20.21 23.86 2.86
CA ASN A 37 21.61 23.94 2.36
C ASN A 37 22.71 23.15 3.19
N SER A 38 23.05 21.89 2.87
CA SER A 38 24.42 21.28 3.03
C SER A 38 24.54 19.87 2.38
N SER A 39 25.57 19.53 1.59
CA SER A 39 25.39 18.57 0.45
C SER A 39 26.00 17.16 0.48
N HIS A 40 25.22 16.08 0.24
CA HIS A 40 25.67 14.66 0.31
C HIS A 40 24.96 13.70 -0.72
N PRO A 41 25.45 13.45 -1.98
CA PRO A 41 24.66 12.78 -3.07
C PRO A 41 24.92 11.29 -3.52
N SER A 42 23.83 10.49 -3.52
CA SER A 42 23.41 9.15 -4.07
C SER A 42 24.13 7.80 -3.78
N ASN A 43 23.44 6.87 -3.06
CA ASN A 43 23.23 5.46 -3.50
C ASN A 43 22.24 4.62 -2.65
N GLY A 44 21.01 4.46 -3.16
CA GLY A 44 20.00 3.56 -2.60
C GLY A 44 18.58 3.96 -3.03
N ARG A 45 17.68 2.98 -3.06
CA ARG A 45 16.23 3.22 -3.07
C ARG A 45 15.79 3.93 -1.80
N GLN A 46 14.49 4.05 -1.70
CA GLN A 46 13.67 4.92 -0.90
C GLN A 46 12.40 4.07 -0.77
N ASP A 47 12.01 3.62 0.41
CA ASP A 47 11.14 2.44 0.55
C ASP A 47 10.59 2.27 2.00
N LEU A 48 9.27 2.12 2.19
CA LEU A 48 8.65 1.68 3.47
C LEU A 48 7.33 0.89 3.22
N ARG A 49 6.61 0.35 4.23
CA ARG A 49 5.42 -0.57 4.01
C ARG A 49 4.15 -0.54 4.92
N SER A 50 4.12 -0.07 6.19
CA SER A 50 3.38 -0.87 7.23
C SER A 50 2.43 -0.20 8.25
N PHE A 51 1.52 0.67 7.83
CA PHE A 51 0.41 1.12 8.68
C PHE A 51 -0.36 -0.02 9.34
N LEU A 52 -0.64 0.11 10.64
CA LEU A 52 -1.46 -0.86 11.34
C LEU A 52 -2.44 -0.24 12.31
N THR A 53 -3.68 -0.74 12.22
CA THR A 53 -4.82 -0.29 13.00
C THR A 53 -5.15 -1.29 14.11
N VAL A 54 -5.09 -0.82 15.36
CA VAL A 54 -5.48 -1.61 16.54
C VAL A 54 -6.70 -0.96 17.19
N GLY A 55 -7.85 -1.61 17.03
CA GLY A 55 -9.14 -1.08 17.48
C GLY A 55 -9.57 0.16 16.68
N SER A 56 -9.80 1.28 17.37
CA SER A 56 -10.20 2.55 16.74
C SER A 56 -9.04 3.37 16.20
N ASN A 57 -7.80 3.00 16.50
CA ASN A 57 -6.64 3.84 16.23
C ASN A 57 -5.73 3.18 15.19
N ALA A 58 -5.20 3.96 14.24
CA ALA A 58 -3.93 3.61 13.64
C ALA A 58 -2.83 3.98 14.62
N TYR A 59 -1.95 3.04 14.91
CA TYR A 59 -0.72 3.31 15.65
C TYR A 59 0.35 3.72 14.66
N PHE A 60 1.27 4.57 15.10
CA PHE A 60 2.33 5.10 14.24
C PHE A 60 3.54 5.70 14.93
N VAL A 61 4.15 6.58 14.17
CA VAL A 61 5.53 6.92 14.06
C VAL A 61 5.56 8.31 13.42
N ALA A 62 5.55 9.39 14.20
CA ALA A 62 5.74 10.72 13.62
C ALA A 62 6.33 11.70 14.62
N ASN A 63 7.33 12.49 14.23
CA ASN A 63 7.95 13.45 15.15
C ASN A 63 7.18 14.77 15.27
N ASP A 64 7.30 15.40 16.42
CA ASP A 64 6.85 16.78 16.72
C ASP A 64 7.97 17.83 16.81
N GLY A 65 9.23 17.42 16.65
CA GLY A 65 10.42 18.25 16.81
C GLY A 65 11.13 18.08 18.15
N THR A 66 10.67 17.19 19.04
CA THR A 66 11.12 17.18 20.44
C THR A 66 11.38 15.83 21.12
N HIS A 67 10.83 14.70 20.64
CA HIS A 67 10.81 13.44 21.41
C HIS A 67 11.66 12.28 20.85
N GLY A 68 12.61 12.53 19.94
CA GLY A 68 13.25 11.42 19.24
C GLY A 68 12.21 10.61 18.46
N PHE A 69 12.48 9.36 18.11
CA PHE A 69 11.58 8.54 17.27
C PHE A 69 10.89 7.48 18.09
N GLU A 70 9.56 7.53 18.10
CA GLU A 70 8.76 7.03 19.20
C GLU A 70 7.35 6.61 18.78
N LEU A 71 6.64 5.86 19.64
CA LEU A 71 5.30 5.35 19.34
C LEU A 71 4.25 6.47 19.46
N TRP A 72 3.38 6.60 18.46
CA TRP A 72 2.22 7.50 18.42
C TRP A 72 0.93 6.76 17.99
N LYS A 73 -0.22 7.46 17.96
CA LYS A 73 -1.52 6.95 17.47
C LYS A 73 -2.43 8.06 16.90
N THR A 74 -3.32 7.76 15.95
CA THR A 74 -4.48 8.58 15.55
C THR A 74 -5.76 7.75 15.57
N ASP A 75 -6.91 8.37 15.86
CA ASP A 75 -8.26 7.81 15.67
C ASP A 75 -8.92 8.24 14.34
N GLY A 76 -8.16 8.90 13.46
CA GLY A 76 -8.66 9.52 12.23
C GLY A 76 -9.21 10.93 12.45
N THR A 77 -8.87 11.55 13.59
CA THR A 77 -9.16 12.96 13.89
C THR A 77 -7.90 13.73 14.25
N GLU A 78 -7.96 15.05 14.04
CA GLU A 78 -6.94 16.00 14.51
C GLU A 78 -6.63 15.77 16.02
N SER A 79 -7.66 15.58 16.84
CA SER A 79 -7.53 15.49 18.30
C SER A 79 -7.02 14.14 18.83
N GLY A 80 -7.25 13.03 18.15
CA GLY A 80 -6.77 11.71 18.59
C GLY A 80 -5.33 11.41 18.20
N THR A 81 -4.72 12.28 17.37
CA THR A 81 -3.35 12.21 16.88
C THR A 81 -2.35 12.66 17.95
N VAL A 82 -1.72 11.70 18.66
CA VAL A 82 -0.86 11.96 19.82
C VAL A 82 0.28 10.94 20.01
N LEU A 83 1.38 11.39 20.62
CA LEU A 83 2.44 10.55 21.19
C LEU A 83 1.84 9.56 22.19
N VAL A 84 2.29 8.30 22.14
CA VAL A 84 1.94 7.26 23.11
C VAL A 84 2.97 7.20 24.22
N LYS A 85 4.27 7.19 23.88
CA LYS A 85 5.37 7.19 24.85
C LYS A 85 6.68 7.65 24.23
N ASP A 86 7.47 8.37 25.03
CA ASP A 86 8.92 8.57 24.88
C ASP A 86 9.64 7.35 25.51
N ILE A 87 9.88 6.30 24.71
CA ILE A 87 10.43 4.99 25.14
C ILE A 87 11.95 5.08 25.33
N ASN A 88 12.67 5.91 24.56
CA ASN A 88 14.10 6.18 24.74
C ASN A 88 14.37 7.67 25.12
N PRO A 89 14.17 8.05 26.40
CA PRO A 89 14.00 9.43 26.87
C PRO A 89 14.87 10.53 26.23
N GLY A 90 14.26 11.37 25.39
CA GLY A 90 14.79 12.67 24.99
C GLY A 90 14.67 12.98 23.50
N ASP A 91 15.76 13.40 22.87
CA ASP A 91 15.88 13.46 21.41
C ASP A 91 16.36 12.10 20.83
N SER A 92 16.64 11.14 21.71
CA SER A 92 17.06 9.80 21.35
C SER A 92 15.86 8.92 20.96
N PRO A 93 16.05 7.98 20.02
CA PRO A 93 14.94 7.20 19.46
C PRO A 93 14.91 5.72 19.89
N ALA A 94 13.75 5.08 19.95
CA ALA A 94 13.62 3.74 20.55
C ALA A 94 13.78 2.50 19.63
N ASN A 95 13.97 2.63 18.32
CA ASN A 95 13.98 1.51 17.36
C ASN A 95 12.84 0.47 17.51
N ILE A 96 11.71 0.89 18.04
CA ILE A 96 10.44 0.17 18.10
C ILE A 96 10.07 -0.46 16.73
N ARG A 97 10.16 -1.79 16.59
CA ARG A 97 10.27 -2.51 15.32
C ARG A 97 9.18 -3.53 15.09
N ASP A 98 8.58 -3.42 13.89
CA ASP A 98 7.47 -4.25 13.29
C ASP A 98 5.79 -4.16 13.46
N LEU A 99 4.25 -2.89 14.75
CA LEU A 99 2.80 -2.50 15.10
C LEU A 99 1.72 -3.52 15.50
N THR A 100 2.03 -4.65 16.13
CA THR A 100 1.15 -5.80 15.85
C THR A 100 -0.07 -5.86 16.76
N ALA A 101 -1.23 -6.06 16.16
CA ALA A 101 -2.46 -6.30 16.88
C ALA A 101 -2.49 -7.73 17.44
N LEU A 102 -2.21 -7.89 18.73
CA LEU A 102 -2.76 -9.02 19.51
C LEU A 102 -3.99 -8.54 20.28
N GLY A 103 -5.14 -8.56 19.61
CA GLY A 103 -6.39 -8.01 20.11
C GLY A 103 -6.31 -6.48 20.22
N SER A 104 -6.35 -5.94 21.44
CA SER A 104 -6.12 -4.51 21.71
C SER A 104 -4.69 -4.18 22.15
N THR A 105 -3.84 -5.20 22.31
CA THR A 105 -2.45 -5.02 22.69
C THR A 105 -1.61 -4.91 21.44
N LEU A 106 -0.82 -3.87 21.38
CA LEU A 106 0.20 -3.63 20.39
C LEU A 106 1.46 -4.36 20.86
N PHE A 107 1.94 -5.37 20.12
CA PHE A 107 3.22 -6.02 20.42
C PHE A 107 4.27 -5.68 19.39
N PHE A 108 5.51 -5.56 19.86
CA PHE A 108 6.63 -5.04 19.12
C PHE A 108 7.95 -5.39 19.80
N SER A 109 9.01 -4.67 19.48
CA SER A 109 10.34 -4.88 20.03
C SER A 109 11.16 -3.59 19.93
N ALA A 110 11.94 -3.20 20.94
CA ALA A 110 12.46 -1.82 21.08
C ALA A 110 13.68 -1.70 22.01
N ASP A 111 14.29 -0.50 22.03
CA ASP A 111 15.25 0.02 23.01
C ASP A 111 14.57 0.87 24.07
N ASP A 112 15.07 0.77 25.31
CA ASP A 112 14.97 1.82 26.34
C ASP A 112 16.34 2.42 26.69
N GLY A 113 17.38 2.11 25.91
CA GLY A 113 18.77 2.49 26.18
C GLY A 113 19.42 1.67 27.30
N VAL A 114 18.76 0.65 27.84
CA VAL A 114 19.23 -0.13 29.00
C VAL A 114 19.34 -1.63 28.68
N HIS A 115 18.29 -2.25 28.15
CA HIS A 115 18.22 -3.71 27.95
C HIS A 115 18.65 -4.15 26.55
N GLY A 116 18.77 -3.21 25.62
CA GLY A 116 18.91 -3.55 24.21
C GLY A 116 17.61 -4.15 23.67
N GLN A 117 17.76 -5.08 22.73
CA GLN A 117 16.71 -5.57 21.84
C GLN A 117 15.92 -6.72 22.43
N GLU A 118 14.67 -6.45 22.76
CA GLU A 118 13.82 -7.41 23.42
C GLU A 118 12.36 -7.22 23.00
N LEU A 119 11.49 -8.14 23.42
CA LEU A 119 10.06 -8.06 23.17
C LEU A 119 9.41 -6.99 24.06
N TRP A 120 8.64 -6.09 23.46
CA TRP A 120 7.89 -5.01 24.12
C TRP A 120 6.39 -5.08 23.78
N MET A 121 5.57 -4.38 24.56
CA MET A 121 4.12 -4.27 24.35
C MET A 121 3.60 -2.88 24.73
N SER A 122 2.44 -2.48 24.20
CA SER A 122 1.69 -1.27 24.53
C SER A 122 0.17 -1.50 24.46
N ASP A 123 -0.60 -0.77 25.25
CA ASP A 123 -2.06 -0.63 25.12
C ASP A 123 -2.47 0.68 24.44
N GLY A 124 -1.50 1.39 23.86
CA GLY A 124 -1.66 2.75 23.35
C GLY A 124 -1.59 3.83 24.43
N THR A 125 -1.05 3.54 25.61
CA THR A 125 -0.74 4.53 26.66
C THR A 125 0.69 4.40 27.18
N ASP A 126 1.28 5.51 27.61
CA ASP A 126 2.60 5.56 28.27
C ASP A 126 2.77 4.53 29.40
N ALA A 127 1.73 4.35 30.21
CA ALA A 127 1.77 3.44 31.35
C ALA A 127 1.67 1.95 30.96
N GLY A 128 1.01 1.63 29.84
CA GLY A 128 0.91 0.27 29.30
C GLY A 128 2.06 -0.10 28.35
N THR A 129 2.88 0.86 27.95
CA THR A 129 4.04 0.66 27.06
C THR A 129 5.27 0.20 27.86
N VAL A 130 5.60 -1.10 27.79
CA VAL A 130 6.57 -1.78 28.67
C VAL A 130 7.34 -2.93 28.00
N LEU A 131 8.55 -3.19 28.51
CA LEU A 131 9.36 -4.37 28.22
C LEU A 131 8.67 -5.65 28.72
N VAL A 132 8.51 -6.65 27.85
CA VAL A 132 7.90 -7.94 28.20
C VAL A 132 8.90 -8.87 28.89
N LYS A 133 10.13 -8.96 28.37
CA LYS A 133 11.20 -9.78 28.95
C LYS A 133 12.57 -9.43 28.36
N ASP A 134 13.56 -9.28 29.24
CA ASP A 134 14.98 -9.49 28.93
C ASP A 134 15.23 -11.00 28.72
N ILE A 135 15.10 -11.47 27.47
CA ILE A 135 15.27 -12.89 27.11
C ILE A 135 16.77 -13.23 27.04
N ARG A 136 17.66 -12.26 26.76
CA ARG A 136 19.11 -12.44 26.75
C ARG A 136 19.82 -11.45 27.72
N PRO A 137 19.93 -11.83 29.01
CA PRO A 137 20.34 -10.95 30.11
C PRO A 137 21.49 -9.98 29.85
N GLY A 138 21.17 -8.68 29.83
CA GLY A 138 22.13 -7.58 29.84
C GLY A 138 21.80 -6.47 28.84
N SER A 139 22.83 -5.95 28.17
CA SER A 139 22.70 -4.97 27.06
C SER A 139 22.93 -5.63 25.70
N VAL A 140 22.59 -6.93 25.58
CA VAL A 140 22.83 -7.75 24.38
C VAL A 140 21.55 -8.51 24.06
N GLY A 141 20.68 -7.87 23.30
CA GLY A 141 19.34 -8.35 22.96
C GLY A 141 19.28 -9.74 22.33
N SER A 142 18.12 -10.38 22.49
CA SER A 142 17.96 -11.82 22.25
C SER A 142 17.75 -12.22 20.79
N GLY A 143 18.06 -11.41 19.78
CA GLY A 143 17.91 -11.84 18.39
C GLY A 143 16.45 -12.03 17.95
N VAL A 144 15.60 -11.06 18.24
CA VAL A 144 14.20 -11.32 18.54
C VAL A 144 13.28 -11.13 17.31
N ILE A 145 13.25 -11.97 16.26
CA ILE A 145 12.30 -11.76 15.10
C ILE A 145 10.84 -12.34 15.20
N HIS A 146 9.84 -11.76 14.50
CA HIS A 146 8.36 -12.01 14.44
C HIS A 146 7.49 -12.00 15.74
N VAL A 147 6.31 -11.33 15.89
CA VAL A 147 5.50 -11.31 17.18
C VAL A 147 3.93 -11.12 17.21
N THR A 148 3.05 -11.69 16.36
CA THR A 148 1.56 -11.43 16.36
C THR A 148 0.70 -12.58 16.87
N ALA A 149 -0.60 -12.30 16.89
CA ALA A 149 -1.74 -13.19 16.75
C ALA A 149 -1.50 -14.53 16.04
N LEU A 150 -0.87 -15.45 16.76
CA LEU A 150 -1.45 -16.76 16.93
C LEU A 150 -2.71 -16.63 17.80
N SER A 151 -3.81 -16.29 17.14
CA SER A 151 -5.12 -16.10 17.77
C SER A 151 -6.02 -17.33 17.63
N GLY A 152 -6.97 -17.49 18.55
CA GLY A 152 -7.98 -18.54 18.52
C GLY A 152 -7.49 -19.91 18.99
N THR A 153 -6.35 -19.98 19.69
CA THR A 153 -5.87 -21.25 20.28
C THR A 153 -6.70 -21.67 21.49
N THR A 154 -6.65 -22.96 21.85
CA THR A 154 -7.28 -23.44 23.10
C THR A 154 -6.52 -23.04 24.37
N THR A 155 -5.30 -22.51 24.23
CA THR A 155 -4.40 -22.11 25.33
C THR A 155 -4.37 -20.60 25.55
N GLY A 156 -5.04 -19.82 24.70
CA GLY A 156 -5.12 -18.35 24.72
C GLY A 156 -4.26 -17.69 23.63
N ASP A 157 -4.69 -16.52 23.17
CA ASP A 157 -3.98 -15.77 22.12
C ASP A 157 -2.56 -15.40 22.56
N ARG A 158 -1.61 -15.45 21.61
CA ARG A 158 -0.18 -15.39 21.89
C ARG A 158 0.62 -14.89 20.71
N VAL A 159 1.85 -14.50 20.99
CA VAL A 159 2.87 -14.14 20.01
C VAL A 159 3.91 -15.26 19.93
N ILE A 160 4.06 -15.93 18.79
CA ILE A 160 5.13 -16.93 18.55
C ILE A 160 6.30 -16.25 17.88
N PHE A 161 7.55 -16.63 18.14
CA PHE A 161 8.69 -15.81 17.71
C PHE A 161 10.09 -16.42 17.75
N SER A 162 10.97 -15.82 16.96
CA SER A 162 12.37 -16.15 16.81
C SER A 162 13.21 -15.51 17.89
N ALA A 163 13.84 -16.26 18.79
CA ALA A 163 14.79 -15.66 19.73
C ALA A 163 15.94 -16.60 20.11
N ASN A 164 17.04 -15.97 20.53
CA ASN A 164 18.32 -16.52 20.92
C ASN A 164 18.57 -16.17 22.39
N ASP A 165 18.36 -17.16 23.26
CA ASP A 165 18.73 -17.07 24.67
C ASP A 165 20.25 -17.23 24.91
N GLY A 166 21.03 -17.46 23.85
CA GLY A 166 22.44 -17.79 23.90
C GLY A 166 22.75 -19.27 24.11
N VAL A 167 21.74 -20.16 24.06
CA VAL A 167 21.88 -21.60 24.34
C VAL A 167 21.56 -22.46 23.13
N PHE A 168 20.37 -22.30 22.54
CA PHE A 168 19.90 -23.22 21.48
C PHE A 168 20.29 -22.78 20.05
N GLY A 169 21.04 -21.69 19.94
CA GLY A 169 21.00 -20.83 18.77
C GLY A 169 19.91 -19.78 18.99
N ILE A 170 19.41 -19.19 17.91
CA ILE A 170 18.02 -18.77 17.94
C ILE A 170 17.21 -20.12 17.98
N GLU A 171 15.98 -20.23 18.49
CA GLU A 171 15.10 -21.45 18.34
C GLU A 171 13.62 -21.05 18.50
N CYS A 172 12.63 -21.96 18.61
CA CYS A 172 11.19 -21.60 18.69
C CYS A 172 10.80 -20.95 19.99
N TRP A 173 10.00 -19.88 19.98
CA TRP A 173 9.46 -19.28 21.20
C TRP A 173 8.01 -18.84 21.07
N VAL A 174 7.43 -18.57 22.24
CA VAL A 174 6.09 -18.05 22.47
C VAL A 174 6.16 -16.97 23.55
N SER A 175 5.23 -16.01 23.55
CA SER A 175 4.87 -15.17 24.71
C SER A 175 3.36 -14.90 24.72
N ASP A 176 2.82 -14.71 25.91
CA ASP A 176 1.47 -14.27 26.21
C ASP A 176 1.42 -12.79 26.66
N GLY A 177 2.51 -12.04 26.50
CA GLY A 177 2.71 -10.72 27.10
C GLY A 177 3.31 -10.73 28.50
N THR A 178 3.71 -11.89 29.03
CA THR A 178 4.37 -11.99 30.33
C THR A 178 5.77 -12.59 30.25
N SER A 179 6.68 -12.13 31.10
CA SER A 179 8.04 -12.67 31.20
C SER A 179 8.11 -14.16 31.57
N VAL A 180 7.02 -14.72 32.10
CA VAL A 180 6.90 -16.15 32.44
C VAL A 180 6.40 -16.96 31.24
N GLY A 181 5.41 -16.47 30.49
CA GLY A 181 4.92 -17.12 29.27
C GLY A 181 5.84 -16.95 28.06
N THR A 182 6.85 -16.07 28.17
CA THR A 182 7.90 -15.84 27.16
C THR A 182 8.95 -16.97 27.21
N THR A 183 8.79 -18.04 26.42
CA THR A 183 9.56 -19.31 26.52
C THR A 183 9.84 -19.99 25.19
N LEU A 184 10.91 -20.81 25.15
CA LEU A 184 11.21 -21.73 24.07
C LEU A 184 10.07 -22.76 23.86
N LEU A 185 9.66 -23.03 22.62
CA LEU A 185 8.64 -24.01 22.24
C LEU A 185 9.25 -25.34 21.77
N ALA A 186 10.31 -25.30 20.95
CA ALA A 186 10.91 -26.43 20.26
C ALA A 186 12.35 -26.12 19.80
N ASP A 187 13.17 -27.17 19.80
CA ASP A 187 14.56 -27.26 19.31
C ASP A 187 14.52 -28.33 18.19
N VAL A 188 14.17 -27.93 16.96
CA VAL A 188 13.87 -28.91 15.89
C VAL A 188 15.14 -29.50 15.28
N ARG A 189 16.25 -28.77 15.32
CA ARG A 189 17.59 -29.26 14.93
C ARG A 189 18.55 -29.36 16.12
N ALA A 190 18.07 -30.03 17.16
CA ALA A 190 18.81 -30.62 18.28
C ALA A 190 20.19 -30.00 18.61
N GLY A 191 20.19 -28.93 19.41
CA GLY A 191 21.38 -28.50 20.15
C GLY A 191 21.60 -27.00 20.15
N ALA A 192 22.72 -26.56 19.58
CA ALA A 192 23.06 -25.14 19.35
C ALA A 192 23.15 -24.83 17.84
N LEU A 193 22.56 -25.68 17.01
CA LEU A 193 22.58 -25.57 15.56
C LEU A 193 21.25 -25.03 15.08
N SER A 194 21.31 -23.83 14.52
CA SER A 194 20.16 -23.14 13.97
C SER A 194 19.50 -23.93 12.84
N SER A 195 18.34 -24.53 13.14
CA SER A 195 17.39 -25.07 12.16
C SER A 195 16.88 -23.97 11.21
N SER A 196 16.74 -22.76 11.77
CA SER A 196 16.09 -21.46 11.43
C SER A 196 14.55 -21.40 11.32
N PRO A 197 13.83 -20.25 11.17
CA PRO A 197 12.61 -20.24 10.32
C PRO A 197 12.20 -18.92 9.59
N TYR A 198 11.62 -18.96 8.41
CA TYR A 198 11.20 -17.73 7.69
C TYR A 198 9.96 -17.97 6.79
N VAL A 199 8.69 -17.59 7.14
CA VAL A 199 7.31 -18.06 6.72
C VAL A 199 6.21 -18.89 7.65
N TYR A 200 5.21 -18.36 8.49
CA TYR A 200 4.09 -19.12 9.33
C TYR A 200 2.50 -19.56 9.11
N TYR A 201 1.29 -19.20 8.51
CA TYR A 201 0.35 -18.23 7.74
C TYR A 201 0.03 -16.57 7.91
N ALA A 202 -0.27 -15.54 8.90
CA ALA A 202 -0.87 -15.09 10.36
C ALA A 202 -2.25 -15.43 11.21
N THR A 203 -2.32 -16.34 12.19
CA THR A 203 -3.35 -17.43 12.35
C THR A 203 -4.86 -17.26 12.01
N GLY A 204 -5.44 -18.29 11.33
CA GLY A 204 -6.88 -18.46 11.07
C GLY A 204 -7.63 -19.66 11.71
N THR A 205 -6.96 -20.66 12.32
CA THR A 205 -7.60 -21.85 12.95
C THR A 205 -7.05 -22.23 14.33
N GLY A 206 -6.34 -21.33 15.00
CA GLY A 206 -5.63 -21.62 16.25
C GLY A 206 -4.36 -22.47 16.07
N THR A 207 -3.83 -22.53 14.84
CA THR A 207 -2.64 -23.29 14.43
C THR A 207 -1.69 -22.42 13.60
N MET A 208 -0.55 -23.00 13.21
CA MET A 208 0.61 -22.27 12.72
C MET A 208 1.51 -23.14 11.84
N LEU A 209 1.42 -23.00 10.52
CA LEU A 209 2.11 -23.80 9.50
C LEU A 209 3.57 -23.36 9.28
N PHE A 210 4.58 -24.22 9.45
CA PHE A 210 5.98 -23.86 9.23
C PHE A 210 6.76 -24.81 8.36
N THR A 211 8.05 -24.60 8.10
CA THR A 211 8.81 -25.65 7.42
C THR A 211 10.18 -25.76 8.02
N ALA A 212 10.43 -26.80 8.79
CA ALA A 212 11.66 -27.00 9.55
C ALA A 212 12.69 -27.85 8.82
N PHE A 213 13.97 -27.50 9.01
CA PHE A 213 15.08 -28.35 8.63
C PHE A 213 15.32 -29.35 9.75
N ASP A 214 15.06 -30.62 9.47
CA ASP A 214 15.67 -31.71 10.22
C ASP A 214 16.61 -32.52 9.31
N ASP A 215 17.58 -33.20 9.90
CA ASP A 215 18.59 -33.97 9.16
C ASP A 215 18.01 -35.25 8.48
N SER A 216 16.71 -35.53 8.62
CA SER A 216 16.03 -36.75 8.13
C SER A 216 15.06 -36.54 6.96
N HIS A 217 14.36 -35.40 6.92
CA HIS A 217 13.43 -35.00 5.86
C HIS A 217 14.00 -33.88 5.00
N GLY A 218 15.13 -33.29 5.43
CA GLY A 218 15.63 -32.04 4.87
C GLY A 218 14.62 -30.94 5.17
N GLY A 219 14.25 -30.20 4.13
CA GLY A 219 13.16 -29.24 4.20
C GLY A 219 11.82 -29.79 3.81
N GLU A 220 10.84 -29.73 4.73
CA GLU A 220 9.44 -30.13 4.52
C GLU A 220 8.53 -29.45 5.56
N LEU A 221 7.23 -29.22 5.30
CA LEU A 221 6.36 -28.43 6.21
C LEU A 221 5.95 -29.17 7.48
N TRP A 222 5.83 -28.39 8.55
CA TRP A 222 5.38 -28.65 9.90
C TRP A 222 4.18 -27.76 10.30
N ILE A 223 3.62 -28.00 11.48
CA ILE A 223 2.56 -27.20 12.07
C ILE A 223 2.78 -27.10 13.58
N THR A 224 2.38 -25.99 14.22
CA THR A 224 2.31 -25.81 15.66
C THR A 224 0.98 -25.17 16.08
N ASP A 225 0.57 -25.34 17.33
CA ASP A 225 -0.58 -24.66 17.96
C ASP A 225 -0.13 -23.64 19.02
N GLY A 226 1.15 -23.27 19.00
CA GLY A 226 1.78 -22.45 20.05
C GLY A 226 1.99 -23.22 21.35
N THR A 227 2.13 -24.54 21.25
CA THR A 227 2.62 -25.45 22.30
C THR A 227 3.68 -26.40 21.74
N THR A 228 4.64 -26.82 22.58
CA THR A 228 5.64 -27.84 22.25
C THR A 228 5.02 -29.15 21.75
N ALA A 229 3.81 -29.49 22.19
CA ALA A 229 3.15 -30.75 21.85
C ALA A 229 2.43 -30.72 20.49
N GLY A 230 1.95 -29.55 20.04
CA GLY A 230 1.36 -29.38 18.71
C GLY A 230 2.38 -29.17 17.59
N THR A 231 3.66 -28.98 17.93
CA THR A 231 4.77 -28.64 17.03
C THR A 231 5.33 -29.88 16.33
N SER A 232 5.07 -30.10 15.04
CA SER A 232 5.46 -31.33 14.32
C SER A 232 5.42 -31.24 12.78
N LEU A 233 6.21 -32.08 12.09
CA LEU A 233 6.19 -32.26 10.63
C LEU A 233 4.78 -32.67 10.16
N LEU A 234 4.22 -31.93 9.21
CA LEU A 234 2.87 -32.16 8.68
C LEU A 234 2.87 -33.10 7.46
N LYS A 235 3.89 -33.07 6.59
CA LYS A 235 4.05 -34.02 5.46
C LYS A 235 5.43 -33.92 4.77
N ASP A 236 5.99 -35.07 4.38
CA ASP A 236 7.17 -35.26 3.51
C ASP A 236 6.74 -35.78 2.12
N ILE A 237 7.14 -35.13 1.02
CA ILE A 237 6.66 -35.40 -0.36
C ILE A 237 7.72 -35.19 -1.44
N ALA A 238 8.80 -34.44 -1.18
CA ALA A 238 10.05 -34.70 -1.89
C ALA A 238 10.76 -35.90 -1.23
N THR A 239 10.04 -37.03 -1.21
CA THR A 239 10.19 -38.11 -0.22
C THR A 239 11.63 -38.48 0.09
N GLY A 240 12.04 -38.30 1.34
CA GLY A 240 13.40 -38.58 1.81
C GLY A 240 14.11 -37.30 2.24
N THR A 241 15.34 -37.09 1.78
CA THR A 241 16.17 -35.92 2.17
C THR A 241 16.18 -34.81 1.12
N VAL A 242 15.30 -34.87 0.11
CA VAL A 242 15.25 -33.83 -0.92
C VAL A 242 14.50 -32.65 -0.30
N SER A 243 15.26 -31.65 0.17
CA SER A 243 14.68 -30.45 0.77
C SER A 243 13.83 -29.74 -0.25
N SER A 244 12.63 -29.32 0.15
CA SER A 244 11.59 -29.69 -0.76
C SER A 244 11.05 -28.69 -1.76
N ALA A 245 11.02 -27.28 -1.62
CA ALA A 245 10.40 -25.89 -2.16
C ALA A 245 8.88 -25.17 -2.22
N PRO A 246 7.75 -25.19 -1.38
CA PRO A 246 7.02 -23.96 -0.90
C PRO A 246 7.71 -23.05 0.09
N ASN A 247 7.01 -22.14 0.79
CA ASN A 247 6.52 -20.89 0.18
C ASN A 247 5.15 -20.72 -0.56
N GLU A 248 4.46 -19.66 -0.12
CA GLU A 248 3.65 -18.53 -0.69
C GLU A 248 2.30 -18.72 -1.43
N PHE A 249 1.23 -18.21 -0.84
CA PHE A 249 -0.01 -18.87 -0.45
C PHE A 249 -1.34 -18.31 -1.19
N HIS A 250 -2.64 -18.76 -1.13
CA HIS A 250 -3.95 -17.92 -1.14
C HIS A 250 -5.42 -18.46 -0.89
N ARG A 251 -6.23 -18.04 0.14
CA ARG A 251 -7.46 -18.81 0.64
C ARG A 251 -8.78 -18.77 -0.16
N VAL A 252 -8.99 -19.84 -0.96
CA VAL A 252 -10.31 -20.50 -1.13
C VAL A 252 -11.06 -20.57 0.22
N GLY A 253 -12.09 -19.75 0.45
CA GLY A 253 -13.09 -19.98 1.51
C GLY A 253 -12.54 -20.40 2.90
N SER A 254 -12.45 -21.72 3.15
CA SER A 254 -11.86 -22.33 4.36
C SER A 254 -10.52 -23.05 4.15
N ARG A 255 -10.15 -23.38 2.91
CA ARG A 255 -9.05 -24.30 2.61
C ARG A 255 -7.71 -23.62 2.68
N ILE A 256 -6.71 -24.47 2.70
CA ILE A 256 -5.32 -24.22 2.43
C ILE A 256 -5.02 -25.02 1.06
N LEU A 257 -4.02 -24.69 0.24
CA LEU A 257 -3.59 -25.17 -1.11
C LEU A 257 -2.22 -24.58 -1.37
N PHE A 258 -1.28 -25.26 -2.04
CA PHE A 258 0.21 -25.27 -2.12
C PHE A 258 0.99 -24.59 -3.34
N ARG A 259 2.28 -24.92 -3.61
CA ARG A 259 3.01 -24.87 -4.94
C ARG A 259 4.01 -26.05 -5.37
N ALA A 260 3.67 -27.24 -5.95
CA ALA A 260 4.38 -28.58 -5.86
C ALA A 260 5.71 -28.69 -6.57
N SER A 261 6.51 -29.69 -6.16
CA SER A 261 7.66 -30.30 -6.84
C SER A 261 7.82 -31.73 -6.36
N ASP A 262 6.84 -32.58 -6.65
CA ASP A 262 7.01 -34.02 -6.50
C ASP A 262 7.78 -34.59 -7.70
N ALA A 263 8.36 -35.79 -7.57
CA ALA A 263 9.23 -36.34 -8.62
C ALA A 263 8.49 -36.85 -9.89
N SER A 264 7.16 -36.93 -9.88
CA SER A 264 6.37 -37.50 -10.99
C SER A 264 5.83 -36.42 -11.92
N ASN A 265 5.25 -35.41 -11.30
CA ASN A 265 4.64 -34.27 -11.97
C ASN A 265 5.69 -33.12 -12.08
N GLY A 266 6.84 -33.30 -11.41
CA GLY A 266 7.82 -32.27 -11.16
C GLY A 266 7.17 -31.20 -10.29
N GLN A 267 7.53 -29.96 -10.57
CA GLN A 267 6.64 -28.88 -10.20
C GLN A 267 5.24 -29.12 -10.78
N GLU A 268 4.19 -29.22 -9.96
CA GLU A 268 2.80 -29.49 -10.40
C GLU A 268 1.72 -29.12 -9.35
N LEU A 269 0.62 -29.89 -9.11
CA LEU A 269 -0.62 -29.32 -8.50
C LEU A 269 -1.34 -30.12 -7.35
N TRP A 270 -1.44 -29.70 -6.06
CA TRP A 270 -2.19 -30.35 -4.91
C TRP A 270 -3.27 -29.45 -4.12
N VAL A 271 -3.74 -29.71 -2.86
CA VAL A 271 -4.52 -28.86 -1.86
C VAL A 271 -4.15 -29.15 -0.36
N THR A 272 -4.54 -28.39 0.71
CA THR A 272 -4.77 -28.92 2.12
C THR A 272 -5.79 -28.14 2.98
N ASP A 273 -5.95 -28.54 4.24
CA ASP A 273 -6.88 -28.08 5.26
C ASP A 273 -6.21 -27.94 6.65
N GLY A 274 -4.87 -28.01 6.71
CA GLY A 274 -4.08 -28.13 7.93
C GLY A 274 -3.71 -29.57 8.31
N THR A 275 -4.04 -30.58 7.48
CA THR A 275 -3.77 -31.99 7.78
C THR A 275 -2.92 -32.70 6.72
N THR A 276 -2.14 -33.71 7.15
CA THR A 276 -1.38 -34.63 6.28
C THR A 276 -2.25 -35.33 5.20
N GLY A 277 -3.56 -35.42 5.44
CA GLY A 277 -4.55 -36.07 4.58
C GLY A 277 -5.22 -35.14 3.57
N GLY A 278 -5.49 -33.88 3.92
CA GLY A 278 -5.99 -32.87 2.97
C GLY A 278 -4.95 -32.48 1.90
N THR A 279 -3.67 -32.75 2.20
CA THR A 279 -2.45 -32.50 1.43
C THR A 279 -2.40 -33.39 0.14
N THR A 280 -3.10 -33.04 -0.98
CA THR A 280 -3.38 -33.93 -2.16
C THR A 280 -3.45 -33.32 -3.60
N LEU A 281 -2.86 -33.93 -4.65
CA LEU A 281 -2.84 -33.43 -6.05
C LEU A 281 -4.25 -32.95 -6.56
N VAL A 282 -4.45 -31.69 -6.98
CA VAL A 282 -5.69 -31.08 -7.49
C VAL A 282 -5.75 -31.05 -9.02
N LYS A 283 -4.66 -31.17 -9.78
CA LYS A 283 -4.66 -31.53 -11.23
C LYS A 283 -3.22 -31.83 -11.69
N ASP A 284 -3.04 -31.90 -12.99
CA ASP A 284 -1.80 -31.96 -13.74
C ASP A 284 -2.13 -31.16 -15.01
N ILE A 285 -1.56 -29.97 -15.20
CA ILE A 285 -2.00 -29.06 -16.27
C ILE A 285 -1.18 -29.19 -17.53
N ARG A 286 0.15 -29.20 -17.42
CA ARG A 286 0.98 -29.71 -18.50
C ARG A 286 1.24 -31.16 -18.15
N PRO A 287 0.62 -32.12 -18.84
CA PRO A 287 0.74 -33.50 -18.40
C PRO A 287 2.19 -33.99 -18.54
N GLY A 288 2.88 -34.19 -17.42
CA GLY A 288 4.27 -34.66 -17.41
C GLY A 288 5.11 -34.22 -16.22
N SER A 289 6.43 -34.29 -16.38
CA SER A 289 7.43 -33.82 -15.39
C SER A 289 8.05 -32.47 -15.72
N PHE A 290 7.77 -31.94 -16.92
CA PHE A 290 7.36 -30.54 -17.02
C PHE A 290 5.88 -30.53 -16.65
N GLY A 291 5.55 -29.76 -15.65
CA GLY A 291 4.29 -29.07 -15.47
C GLY A 291 4.43 -27.77 -16.23
N SER A 292 4.18 -26.65 -15.56
CA SER A 292 3.32 -25.59 -16.08
C SER A 292 3.72 -24.13 -15.68
N SER A 293 4.98 -23.85 -15.29
CA SER A 293 5.60 -22.50 -15.17
C SER A 293 5.44 -21.60 -13.91
N LEU A 294 4.64 -21.91 -12.90
CA LEU A 294 3.96 -20.86 -12.09
C LEU A 294 4.85 -19.85 -11.33
N ASP A 295 4.28 -18.65 -11.20
CA ASP A 295 4.70 -17.37 -10.63
C ASP A 295 3.48 -16.73 -9.96
N LEU A 296 3.06 -17.27 -8.82
CA LEU A 296 1.94 -16.81 -7.98
C LEU A 296 2.07 -15.37 -7.50
N GLY A 297 3.08 -14.67 -7.95
CA GLY A 297 3.71 -13.57 -7.29
C GLY A 297 2.90 -12.83 -6.24
N LEU A 298 2.19 -11.79 -6.56
CA LEU A 298 1.77 -11.33 -7.81
C LEU A 298 0.79 -12.39 -8.32
N ALA A 299 -0.37 -12.47 -7.64
CA ALA A 299 -1.60 -13.13 -8.10
C ALA A 299 -2.89 -12.41 -7.70
N ALA A 300 -4.06 -12.81 -8.26
CA ALA A 300 -5.19 -11.91 -8.51
C ALA A 300 -6.59 -12.01 -7.79
N VAL A 301 -6.92 -12.88 -6.81
CA VAL A 301 -8.25 -13.02 -6.08
C VAL A 301 -9.48 -12.09 -6.40
N TYR A 302 -10.71 -12.64 -6.54
CA TYR A 302 -12.02 -11.98 -6.26
C TYR A 302 -13.26 -12.94 -6.30
N GLY A 303 -13.99 -13.23 -5.21
CA GLY A 303 -15.44 -13.56 -5.30
C GLY A 303 -16.02 -15.00 -5.44
N GLY A 304 -15.42 -16.07 -4.94
CA GLY A 304 -16.11 -17.39 -4.81
C GLY A 304 -15.83 -18.47 -5.86
N SER A 305 -14.71 -18.39 -6.56
CA SER A 305 -14.19 -19.27 -7.62
C SER A 305 -12.64 -19.26 -7.63
N LEU A 306 -11.81 -20.10 -8.29
CA LEU A 306 -10.33 -20.06 -8.11
C LEU A 306 -9.46 -20.08 -9.42
N TYR A 307 -8.31 -19.36 -9.48
CA TYR A 307 -7.67 -18.74 -10.68
C TYR A 307 -6.11 -18.68 -10.66
N PHE A 308 -5.39 -19.43 -11.49
CA PHE A 308 -3.94 -19.69 -11.33
C PHE A 308 -3.41 -20.45 -12.55
N GLN A 309 -2.09 -20.53 -12.76
CA GLN A 309 -1.64 -20.50 -14.15
C GLN A 309 -0.20 -20.98 -14.43
N ALA A 310 0.30 -22.00 -15.15
CA ALA A 310 -0.04 -23.33 -15.62
C ALA A 310 -0.01 -23.70 -17.15
N SER A 311 1.11 -23.77 -17.88
CA SER A 311 1.06 -24.25 -19.29
C SER A 311 0.28 -25.54 -19.49
N ASP A 312 -0.85 -25.49 -20.22
CA ASP A 312 -1.44 -26.69 -20.84
C ASP A 312 -0.62 -27.13 -22.06
N GLY A 313 0.44 -26.38 -22.37
CA GLY A 313 1.34 -26.55 -23.50
C GLY A 313 0.74 -26.18 -24.86
N ALA A 314 -0.49 -25.67 -24.91
CA ALA A 314 -1.30 -25.67 -26.13
C ALA A 314 -1.69 -24.31 -26.69
N SER A 315 -2.10 -23.36 -25.84
CA SER A 315 -3.14 -22.38 -26.22
C SER A 315 -2.67 -20.94 -26.43
N GLY A 316 -1.36 -20.73 -26.54
CA GLY A 316 -0.79 -19.60 -25.84
C GLY A 316 -1.01 -19.91 -24.36
N ALA A 317 -1.17 -18.88 -23.58
CA ALA A 317 -1.52 -18.99 -22.20
C ALA A 317 -2.30 -17.77 -21.81
N GLU A 318 -3.22 -18.10 -20.95
CA GLU A 318 -4.58 -17.81 -21.17
C GLU A 318 -5.24 -17.84 -19.78
N LEU A 319 -5.87 -18.95 -19.28
CA LEU A 319 -6.86 -18.82 -18.17
C LEU A 319 -7.57 -20.10 -17.52
N TRP A 320 -6.98 -21.12 -16.82
CA TRP A 320 -7.76 -22.26 -16.16
C TRP A 320 -7.78 -22.35 -14.58
N LYS A 321 -8.75 -23.11 -13.99
CA LYS A 321 -9.49 -22.83 -12.69
C LYS A 321 -9.60 -23.95 -11.61
N SER A 322 -9.98 -23.74 -10.33
CA SER A 322 -10.11 -24.83 -9.30
C SER A 322 -10.39 -24.42 -7.82
N ASP A 323 -11.48 -24.79 -7.14
CA ASP A 323 -11.64 -24.43 -5.69
C ASP A 323 -10.74 -25.18 -4.68
N GLY A 324 -9.52 -25.57 -5.06
CA GLY A 324 -8.86 -26.74 -4.50
C GLY A 324 -9.53 -28.02 -4.96
N THR A 325 -10.08 -28.00 -6.17
CA THR A 325 -10.69 -29.14 -6.86
C THR A 325 -10.42 -29.13 -8.37
N ALA A 326 -9.98 -30.26 -8.93
CA ALA A 326 -9.71 -30.43 -10.37
C ALA A 326 -10.87 -30.06 -11.32
N ALA A 327 -12.08 -29.95 -10.78
CA ALA A 327 -13.33 -29.93 -11.52
C ALA A 327 -13.71 -28.53 -12.01
N GLY A 328 -13.30 -27.50 -11.27
CA GLY A 328 -13.38 -26.13 -11.78
C GLY A 328 -12.50 -25.93 -13.01
N THR A 329 -11.57 -26.84 -13.30
CA THR A 329 -10.42 -26.55 -14.15
C THR A 329 -10.68 -26.57 -15.62
N VAL A 330 -10.91 -25.36 -16.11
CA VAL A 330 -11.21 -25.08 -17.51
C VAL A 330 -10.67 -23.72 -17.95
N LEU A 331 -10.26 -23.62 -19.21
CA LEU A 331 -9.91 -22.34 -19.80
C LEU A 331 -11.09 -21.38 -19.71
N VAL A 332 -10.81 -20.08 -19.61
CA VAL A 332 -11.83 -19.03 -19.75
C VAL A 332 -11.70 -18.43 -21.11
N ARG A 333 -10.51 -17.92 -21.39
CA ARG A 333 -10.23 -17.25 -22.61
C ARG A 333 -8.87 -17.71 -23.02
N ASP A 334 -8.84 -18.47 -24.10
CA ASP A 334 -7.81 -18.31 -25.10
C ASP A 334 -7.98 -16.88 -25.66
N ILE A 335 -7.18 -16.03 -25.04
CA ILE A 335 -6.85 -14.66 -25.37
C ILE A 335 -6.04 -14.68 -26.66
N SER A 336 -4.95 -15.45 -26.71
CA SER A 336 -4.04 -15.53 -27.87
C SER A 336 -4.19 -16.79 -28.71
N PRO A 337 -4.89 -16.75 -29.85
CA PRO A 337 -5.21 -17.97 -30.60
C PRO A 337 -3.98 -18.60 -31.25
N GLY A 338 -3.29 -19.49 -30.52
CA GLY A 338 -2.02 -20.05 -30.96
C GLY A 338 -1.19 -20.71 -29.86
N THR A 339 0.08 -20.31 -29.76
CA THR A 339 1.09 -20.83 -28.79
C THR A 339 2.01 -19.74 -28.23
N ASN A 340 1.94 -18.53 -28.75
CA ASN A 340 2.53 -17.34 -28.18
C ASN A 340 1.33 -16.54 -27.67
N SER A 341 1.23 -16.32 -26.36
CA SER A 341 0.20 -15.56 -25.62
C SER A 341 0.28 -14.05 -25.87
N SER A 342 0.17 -13.10 -24.85
CA SER A 342 0.36 -11.51 -24.52
C SER A 342 1.71 -10.38 -24.18
N TYR A 343 3.04 -10.35 -23.50
CA TYR A 343 4.04 -11.09 -22.40
C TYR A 343 3.87 -11.69 -20.76
N PRO A 344 2.82 -11.92 -19.72
CA PRO A 344 1.52 -11.35 -18.90
C PRO A 344 1.29 -10.02 -17.92
N ASN A 345 1.20 -8.67 -18.20
CA ASN A 345 1.36 -7.50 -17.20
C ASN A 345 0.29 -6.64 -16.43
N TRP A 346 0.55 -6.57 -15.13
CA TRP A 346 0.28 -5.50 -14.17
C TRP A 346 -1.23 -5.41 -13.71
N PHE A 347 -1.61 -5.76 -12.46
CA PHE A 347 -2.93 -6.30 -12.07
C PHE A 347 -3.68 -5.66 -10.81
N ALA A 348 -5.04 -5.79 -10.60
CA ALA A 348 -5.93 -5.21 -9.54
C ALA A 348 -7.45 -5.63 -9.62
N GLU A 349 -8.28 -5.42 -8.59
CA GLU A 349 -9.75 -5.68 -8.64
C GLU A 349 -10.49 -4.52 -9.35
N SER A 350 -11.72 -4.17 -8.96
CA SER A 350 -12.38 -2.95 -9.39
C SER A 350 -13.87 -2.92 -9.02
N GLY A 351 -14.58 -1.81 -9.24
CA GLY A 351 -16.01 -1.58 -9.25
C GLY A 351 -16.89 -1.84 -8.02
N GLY A 352 -17.48 -3.01 -7.80
CA GLY A 352 -18.36 -3.80 -8.69
C GLY A 352 -17.82 -4.38 -10.00
N THR A 353 -16.51 -4.54 -10.13
CA THR A 353 -15.72 -5.00 -11.30
C THR A 353 -14.35 -5.49 -10.84
N LEU A 354 -13.28 -5.08 -11.48
CA LEU A 354 -12.14 -5.93 -11.78
C LEU A 354 -11.18 -5.08 -12.65
N PHE A 355 -9.99 -5.59 -12.97
CA PHE A 355 -9.24 -5.32 -14.20
C PHE A 355 -8.54 -6.56 -14.84
N PHE A 356 -8.29 -6.62 -16.15
CA PHE A 356 -7.67 -7.76 -16.86
C PHE A 356 -7.26 -7.38 -18.25
N SER A 357 -6.19 -8.00 -18.79
CA SER A 357 -5.81 -7.73 -20.17
C SER A 357 -4.55 -8.40 -20.74
N ALA A 358 -4.32 -8.70 -22.02
CA ALA A 358 -3.09 -9.46 -22.42
C ALA A 358 -1.90 -8.86 -23.33
N GLY A 359 -1.89 -8.68 -24.67
CA GLY A 359 -0.86 -8.09 -25.60
C GLY A 359 -0.36 -8.40 -27.09
N ASP A 360 -1.10 -7.99 -28.15
CA ASP A 360 -1.40 -8.52 -29.52
C ASP A 360 -0.68 -8.05 -30.78
N LEU A 361 -0.95 -8.89 -31.77
CA LEU A 361 -0.58 -8.91 -33.15
C LEU A 361 -1.52 -8.01 -34.01
N LEU A 362 -2.76 -7.72 -33.58
CA LEU A 362 -3.76 -6.83 -34.21
C LEU A 362 -3.96 -5.50 -33.46
N THR A 363 -4.52 -5.58 -32.26
CA THR A 363 -4.84 -4.52 -31.32
C THR A 363 -3.57 -4.33 -30.53
N GLY A 364 -3.48 -4.94 -29.37
CA GLY A 364 -2.18 -5.20 -28.85
C GLY A 364 -2.21 -5.47 -27.39
N THR A 365 -1.05 -5.22 -26.82
CA THR A 365 -0.84 -4.98 -25.42
C THR A 365 -1.62 -3.78 -24.90
N GLU A 366 -2.97 -3.81 -24.93
CA GLU A 366 -4.08 -2.96 -24.37
C GLU A 366 -5.46 -3.65 -24.77
N LEU A 367 -6.57 -3.84 -24.02
CA LEU A 367 -6.78 -4.67 -22.79
C LEU A 367 -7.59 -6.06 -22.86
N TRP A 368 -8.93 -6.11 -23.00
CA TRP A 368 -10.04 -7.10 -22.71
C TRP A 368 -10.54 -7.44 -21.23
N LYS A 369 -11.85 -7.21 -20.90
CA LYS A 369 -12.62 -7.13 -19.60
C LYS A 369 -13.53 -8.29 -19.15
N THR A 370 -14.12 -8.40 -17.93
CA THR A 370 -15.14 -9.45 -17.54
C THR A 370 -15.79 -9.39 -16.12
N ASP A 371 -16.45 -10.49 -15.72
CA ASP A 371 -17.14 -10.83 -14.47
C ASP A 371 -16.67 -12.13 -13.74
N GLY A 372 -16.43 -13.19 -14.50
CA GLY A 372 -16.45 -14.60 -14.05
C GLY A 372 -16.60 -15.61 -15.20
N THR A 373 -16.81 -15.14 -16.43
CA THR A 373 -17.05 -15.95 -17.63
C THR A 373 -16.15 -15.61 -18.82
N ALA A 374 -16.06 -16.52 -19.79
CA ALA A 374 -15.45 -16.35 -21.11
C ALA A 374 -16.12 -15.32 -22.04
N ALA A 375 -17.18 -14.65 -21.55
CA ALA A 375 -18.04 -13.76 -22.34
C ALA A 375 -18.16 -12.34 -21.77
N GLY A 376 -18.03 -12.14 -20.45
CA GLY A 376 -17.69 -10.80 -19.93
C GLY A 376 -16.36 -10.34 -20.53
N THR A 377 -15.47 -11.31 -20.75
CA THR A 377 -14.16 -11.40 -21.42
C THR A 377 -14.02 -10.58 -22.73
N VAL A 378 -13.99 -9.22 -22.70
CA VAL A 378 -14.05 -8.31 -23.88
C VAL A 378 -13.28 -6.98 -23.85
N LEU A 379 -12.60 -6.61 -24.94
CA LEU A 379 -11.93 -5.31 -25.16
C LEU A 379 -12.84 -4.07 -24.97
N VAL A 380 -12.29 -2.85 -24.80
CA VAL A 380 -13.10 -1.62 -24.70
C VAL A 380 -12.53 -0.29 -25.23
N LYS A 381 -11.22 0.07 -25.22
CA LYS A 381 -10.80 1.44 -25.70
C LYS A 381 -9.41 1.66 -26.35
N ASP A 382 -9.20 1.40 -27.63
CA ASP A 382 -7.93 1.57 -28.39
C ASP A 382 -7.14 2.90 -28.13
N ILE A 383 -6.19 3.01 -27.18
CA ILE A 383 -5.39 4.25 -27.08
C ILE A 383 -4.49 4.29 -28.29
N VAL A 384 -3.57 3.34 -28.39
CA VAL A 384 -2.50 3.43 -29.38
C VAL A 384 -2.86 2.69 -30.68
N VAL A 385 -4.09 2.96 -31.13
CA VAL A 385 -4.79 2.48 -32.33
C VAL A 385 -4.04 1.46 -33.19
N GLY A 386 -4.41 0.19 -33.00
CA GLY A 386 -3.83 -0.97 -33.69
C GLY A 386 -2.57 -1.49 -33.02
N GLY A 387 -1.74 -2.25 -33.75
CA GLY A 387 -0.54 -2.97 -33.27
C GLY A 387 0.61 -2.15 -32.64
N SER A 388 0.36 -0.93 -32.16
CA SER A 388 1.30 0.00 -31.51
C SER A 388 0.75 0.48 -30.17
N SER A 389 1.56 1.17 -29.36
CA SER A 389 1.82 0.67 -28.01
C SER A 389 1.84 1.65 -26.81
N SER A 390 1.08 1.39 -25.73
CA SER A 390 1.03 2.26 -24.52
C SER A 390 1.94 1.97 -23.28
N THR A 391 2.13 0.75 -22.78
CA THR A 391 2.86 0.42 -21.50
C THR A 391 2.31 0.93 -20.14
N PRO A 392 1.00 1.15 -19.92
CA PRO A 392 0.50 1.58 -18.62
C PRO A 392 0.97 0.75 -17.41
N MET A 393 1.54 1.36 -16.37
CA MET A 393 2.02 0.74 -15.10
C MET A 393 1.58 1.48 -13.82
N TYR A 394 1.46 0.85 -12.67
CA TYR A 394 0.73 1.44 -11.53
C TYR A 394 -0.43 0.62 -10.85
N MET A 395 -1.66 0.52 -11.47
CA MET A 395 -3.08 0.19 -11.01
C MET A 395 -3.69 0.68 -9.65
N THR A 396 -4.72 1.55 -9.33
CA THR A 396 -5.18 1.87 -7.88
C THR A 396 -6.67 2.14 -7.46
N ASP A 397 -7.23 1.78 -6.26
CA ASP A 397 -8.54 2.17 -5.60
C ASP A 397 -8.88 3.48 -4.79
N PHE A 398 -10.10 4.02 -5.01
CA PHE A 398 -10.85 5.16 -4.39
C PHE A 398 -12.30 5.29 -4.93
N GLY A 399 -13.33 5.54 -4.12
CA GLY A 399 -14.63 6.14 -4.52
C GLY A 399 -15.56 5.53 -5.60
N GLY A 400 -15.28 4.40 -6.24
CA GLY A 400 -16.30 3.48 -6.81
C GLY A 400 -16.89 3.83 -8.16
N VAL A 401 -16.64 5.06 -8.53
CA VAL A 401 -16.43 5.60 -9.87
C VAL A 401 -14.85 5.66 -9.86
N LEU A 402 -14.01 5.37 -10.90
CA LEU A 402 -12.54 5.05 -10.89
C LEU A 402 -11.48 5.38 -12.08
N LEU A 403 -10.10 5.38 -11.88
CA LEU A 403 -9.00 6.05 -12.70
C LEU A 403 -7.44 5.57 -12.61
N PHE A 404 -6.44 5.70 -13.60
CA PHE A 404 -4.96 5.19 -13.50
C PHE A 404 -3.77 5.63 -14.60
N SER A 405 -2.31 5.58 -14.56
CA SER A 405 -0.86 5.89 -15.38
C SER A 405 0.11 5.04 -18.17
N ALA A 406 -0.56 5.08 -19.39
CA ALA A 406 -0.17 4.91 -20.80
C ALA A 406 1.04 5.71 -21.35
N LEU A 407 1.40 5.45 -22.61
CA LEU A 407 2.40 6.19 -23.41
C LEU A 407 1.88 6.38 -24.84
N THR A 408 1.08 7.41 -25.13
CA THR A 408 0.73 7.68 -26.54
C THR A 408 1.93 8.06 -27.39
N LEU A 409 1.68 8.00 -28.69
CA LEU A 409 2.56 8.48 -29.74
C LEU A 409 2.63 10.02 -29.84
N THR A 410 1.82 10.75 -29.05
CA THR A 410 1.59 12.19 -29.14
C THR A 410 1.91 12.94 -27.85
N GLU A 411 1.33 12.59 -26.70
CA GLU A 411 1.52 13.28 -25.42
C GLU A 411 2.41 12.50 -24.43
N GLY A 412 2.59 11.20 -24.61
CA GLY A 412 3.42 10.39 -23.71
C GLY A 412 2.62 9.87 -22.50
N ARG A 413 3.05 10.14 -21.26
CA ARG A 413 2.65 9.39 -20.03
C ARG A 413 2.23 10.34 -18.88
N GLU A 414 0.91 10.67 -18.71
CA GLU A 414 0.26 11.86 -18.05
C GLU A 414 -0.91 11.73 -16.90
N LEU A 415 -2.27 12.08 -16.93
CA LEU A 415 -3.36 11.77 -15.84
C LEU A 415 -4.93 11.48 -16.11
N PHE A 416 -5.56 10.36 -15.66
CA PHE A 416 -6.70 9.56 -16.26
C PHE A 416 -8.06 9.37 -15.53
N ARG A 417 -9.04 8.73 -16.22
CA ARG A 417 -10.32 8.08 -15.78
C ARG A 417 -10.64 6.77 -16.58
N SER A 418 -11.45 5.78 -16.08
CA SER A 418 -12.10 4.69 -16.90
C SER A 418 -13.35 3.96 -16.37
N ASP A 419 -14.52 4.31 -16.91
CA ASP A 419 -15.79 3.88 -16.33
C ASP A 419 -16.37 2.49 -16.61
N GLY A 420 -15.57 1.60 -17.19
CA GLY A 420 -16.01 0.25 -17.57
C GLY A 420 -16.42 0.17 -19.04
N THR A 421 -16.42 1.33 -19.70
CA THR A 421 -16.88 1.54 -21.07
C THR A 421 -15.87 2.35 -21.85
N GLU A 422 -15.87 2.28 -23.18
CA GLU A 422 -14.99 3.07 -24.06
C GLU A 422 -15.04 4.60 -23.82
N ALA A 423 -16.09 5.10 -23.15
CA ALA A 423 -16.39 6.53 -23.07
C ALA A 423 -15.88 7.21 -21.78
N GLY A 424 -16.13 6.67 -20.59
CA GLY A 424 -15.70 7.28 -19.31
C GLY A 424 -14.22 7.04 -18.98
N THR A 425 -13.46 6.78 -20.04
CA THR A 425 -12.16 6.13 -20.18
C THR A 425 -11.38 7.15 -20.98
N GLN A 426 -10.75 8.14 -20.29
CA GLN A 426 -10.62 9.54 -20.78
C GLN A 426 -9.33 10.35 -20.47
N GLN A 427 -9.02 11.35 -21.33
CA GLN A 427 -7.94 12.36 -21.20
C GLN A 427 -8.32 13.66 -20.42
N VAL A 428 -7.40 14.63 -20.27
CA VAL A 428 -7.51 15.95 -19.56
C VAL A 428 -6.59 17.05 -20.21
N VAL A 429 -5.62 17.71 -19.53
CA VAL A 429 -4.55 18.55 -20.17
C VAL A 429 -3.12 18.53 -19.49
N ASP A 430 -2.13 17.97 -20.20
CA ASP A 430 -0.63 17.93 -20.14
C ASP A 430 0.19 18.37 -18.88
N LEU A 431 1.09 17.52 -18.34
CA LEU A 431 2.09 17.85 -17.29
C LEU A 431 3.31 18.47 -17.95
N TRP A 432 3.76 17.82 -19.01
CA TRP A 432 5.00 18.13 -19.69
C TRP A 432 4.77 18.61 -21.13
N GLY A 433 3.79 19.49 -21.31
CA GLY A 433 3.54 20.37 -22.47
C GLY A 433 4.41 20.13 -23.70
N GLY A 434 4.13 19.13 -24.53
CA GLY A 434 4.82 18.94 -25.80
C GLY A 434 4.89 17.51 -26.36
N ILE A 435 5.10 17.43 -27.68
CA ILE A 435 5.04 16.17 -28.44
C ILE A 435 6.06 15.15 -27.90
N ARG A 436 5.56 14.04 -27.33
CA ARG A 436 6.32 12.93 -26.73
C ARG A 436 7.24 13.32 -25.58
N ASN A 437 6.94 14.39 -24.87
CA ASN A 437 7.44 14.51 -23.51
C ASN A 437 6.76 13.43 -22.64
N SER A 438 7.22 13.21 -21.41
CA SER A 438 6.59 12.24 -20.52
C SER A 438 6.90 12.60 -19.09
N SER A 439 5.88 12.93 -18.32
CA SER A 439 6.00 13.10 -16.87
C SER A 439 6.48 11.83 -16.15
N SER A 440 6.40 10.69 -16.84
CA SER A 440 6.95 9.37 -16.49
C SER A 440 6.62 8.89 -15.07
N PRO A 441 5.34 8.91 -14.65
CA PRO A 441 5.10 9.01 -13.22
C PRO A 441 5.08 7.65 -12.54
N SER A 442 5.66 7.66 -11.34
CA SER A 442 6.08 6.51 -10.55
C SER A 442 6.34 6.99 -9.13
N TYR A 443 6.22 6.12 -8.13
CA TYR A 443 6.11 6.46 -6.70
C TYR A 443 5.16 7.60 -6.30
N LEU A 444 4.57 7.42 -5.14
CA LEU A 444 3.13 7.29 -5.15
C LEU A 444 2.67 7.30 -3.66
N THR A 445 1.62 8.02 -3.23
CA THR A 445 0.85 7.82 -1.98
C THR A 445 -0.64 8.00 -2.26
N VAL A 446 -1.50 7.18 -1.67
CA VAL A 446 -2.93 7.49 -1.61
C VAL A 446 -3.14 8.60 -0.56
N PHE A 447 -4.13 9.50 -0.68
CA PHE A 447 -4.99 9.98 0.42
C PHE A 447 -6.45 10.24 0.17
N GLY A 448 -7.05 9.50 -0.74
CA GLY A 448 -8.35 8.96 -0.41
C GLY A 448 -9.13 8.55 -1.62
N THR A 449 -9.71 9.46 -2.37
CA THR A 449 -9.54 10.91 -2.51
C THR A 449 -8.19 11.27 -3.06
N GLU A 450 -7.59 12.38 -2.68
CA GLU A 450 -6.48 12.96 -3.43
C GLU A 450 -5.19 12.12 -3.23
N ILE A 451 -4.09 12.35 -3.95
CA ILE A 451 -3.08 11.30 -4.25
C ILE A 451 -1.67 11.89 -4.55
N LEU A 452 -0.52 11.28 -4.20
CA LEU A 452 0.83 11.91 -4.05
C LEU A 452 2.02 11.41 -4.95
N MET A 453 2.55 12.24 -5.87
CA MET A 453 3.49 11.86 -6.95
C MET A 453 4.99 12.18 -6.85
N ALA A 454 5.80 11.27 -7.41
CA ALA A 454 6.98 11.60 -8.19
C ALA A 454 6.64 11.67 -9.69
N ALA A 455 6.56 12.88 -10.24
CA ALA A 455 6.25 13.12 -11.66
C ALA A 455 7.03 14.33 -12.20
N GLY A 456 7.35 14.33 -13.49
CA GLY A 456 8.03 15.43 -14.19
C GLY A 456 7.08 16.39 -14.91
N GLY A 457 7.46 17.65 -15.15
CA GLY A 457 6.58 18.58 -15.88
C GLY A 457 7.24 19.75 -16.60
N THR A 458 6.39 20.64 -17.13
CA THR A 458 6.79 21.72 -18.06
C THR A 458 7.79 22.74 -17.45
N THR A 459 7.90 22.81 -16.13
CA THR A 459 8.74 23.81 -15.44
C THR A 459 9.71 23.25 -14.40
N VAL A 460 9.61 21.98 -14.03
CA VAL A 460 10.44 21.28 -13.04
C VAL A 460 10.62 19.80 -13.46
N GLY A 461 11.69 19.13 -13.04
CA GLY A 461 11.93 17.71 -13.34
C GLY A 461 11.04 16.77 -12.53
N ASN A 462 11.45 15.50 -12.35
CA ASN A 462 10.70 14.56 -11.50
C ASN A 462 10.75 15.05 -10.03
N GLU A 463 9.61 15.60 -9.64
CA GLU A 463 9.36 16.46 -8.49
C GLU A 463 7.90 16.18 -8.08
N LEU A 464 7.26 17.21 -7.55
CA LEU A 464 6.06 17.16 -6.77
C LEU A 464 4.99 18.06 -7.44
N PHE A 465 3.93 17.44 -7.94
CA PHE A 465 2.77 18.09 -8.59
C PHE A 465 1.52 17.94 -7.71
N ALA A 466 0.25 17.83 -8.18
CA ALA A 466 -0.94 17.78 -7.29
C ALA A 466 -2.35 17.44 -7.84
N THR A 467 -3.47 17.66 -7.08
CA THR A 467 -4.70 16.80 -7.12
C THR A 467 -5.99 17.28 -6.34
N ASP A 468 -7.06 17.96 -6.87
CA ASP A 468 -8.46 17.97 -6.28
C ASP A 468 -9.76 17.84 -7.18
N GLY A 469 -9.71 17.62 -8.50
CA GLY A 469 -10.90 17.33 -9.36
C GLY A 469 -10.99 17.80 -10.83
N THR A 470 -10.33 17.11 -11.78
CA THR A 470 -10.83 16.81 -13.17
C THR A 470 -10.55 17.70 -14.42
N ALA A 471 -9.78 18.81 -14.34
CA ALA A 471 -9.56 19.81 -15.43
C ALA A 471 -8.22 20.65 -15.44
N ALA A 472 -8.05 21.68 -14.59
CA ALA A 472 -6.82 22.49 -14.34
C ALA A 472 -6.64 22.81 -12.82
N GLY A 473 -5.57 22.33 -12.14
CA GLY A 473 -5.46 22.18 -10.66
C GLY A 473 -4.86 20.84 -10.15
N THR A 474 -4.25 20.08 -11.06
CA THR A 474 -3.03 19.40 -10.66
C THR A 474 -1.99 20.45 -10.26
N ARG A 475 -1.72 20.64 -8.97
CA ARG A 475 -0.80 21.70 -8.51
C ARG A 475 0.69 21.39 -8.78
N ILE A 476 1.53 22.35 -8.39
CA ILE A 476 3.00 22.32 -8.49
C ILE A 476 3.53 22.90 -7.19
N VAL A 477 4.48 22.20 -6.56
CA VAL A 477 4.54 22.13 -5.09
C VAL A 477 5.95 22.45 -4.61
N LYS A 478 6.49 21.62 -3.72
CA LYS A 478 7.88 21.63 -3.37
C LYS A 478 8.61 20.99 -4.53
N ASP A 479 8.92 21.82 -5.50
CA ASP A 479 10.24 21.84 -6.14
C ASP A 479 11.28 21.63 -5.02
N VAL A 480 11.56 20.37 -4.68
CA VAL A 480 12.47 20.02 -3.57
C VAL A 480 13.85 20.43 -4.03
N TYR A 481 14.23 20.09 -5.26
CA TYR A 481 15.43 20.58 -5.92
C TYR A 481 15.24 22.00 -6.51
N SER A 482 14.85 22.94 -5.64
CA SER A 482 14.68 24.34 -6.02
C SER A 482 15.98 25.05 -6.43
N GLY A 483 15.89 25.94 -7.41
CA GLY A 483 16.91 26.96 -7.70
C GLY A 483 17.88 26.70 -8.86
N GLY A 484 17.72 25.60 -9.60
CA GLY A 484 18.53 25.29 -10.79
C GLY A 484 17.82 25.47 -12.15
N PRO A 485 18.32 24.82 -13.22
CA PRO A 485 17.58 24.67 -14.47
C PRO A 485 16.22 23.97 -14.26
N ARG A 486 15.25 24.24 -15.14
CA ARG A 486 13.87 23.67 -15.14
C ARG A 486 13.77 22.14 -15.34
N THR A 487 14.90 21.45 -15.30
CA THR A 487 15.04 19.99 -15.49
C THR A 487 15.68 19.32 -14.28
N ASN A 488 15.91 20.07 -13.19
CA ASN A 488 16.36 19.51 -11.92
C ASN A 488 15.25 18.68 -11.27
N SER A 489 15.64 17.66 -10.52
CA SER A 489 14.74 16.59 -10.08
C SER A 489 15.17 16.02 -8.74
N SER A 490 14.21 15.97 -7.82
CA SER A 490 14.30 15.38 -6.49
C SER A 490 14.51 13.86 -6.48
N GLU A 491 14.20 13.17 -7.58
CA GLU A 491 14.20 11.71 -7.71
C GLU A 491 13.41 11.02 -6.57
N ALA A 492 12.24 11.56 -6.24
CA ALA A 492 11.40 11.03 -5.18
C ALA A 492 10.96 9.58 -5.48
N ALA A 493 11.18 8.65 -4.54
CA ALA A 493 10.83 7.23 -4.69
C ALA A 493 10.39 6.52 -3.40
N GLY A 494 9.83 5.32 -3.58
CA GLY A 494 9.20 4.39 -2.62
C GLY A 494 8.73 5.01 -1.32
N PHE A 495 7.64 5.74 -1.44
CA PHE A 495 6.96 6.40 -0.35
C PHE A 495 6.32 5.36 0.59
N VAL A 496 6.12 5.69 1.87
CA VAL A 496 5.08 5.12 2.75
C VAL A 496 4.70 6.07 3.88
N THR A 497 3.42 6.05 4.27
CA THR A 497 2.86 6.98 5.24
C THR A 497 2.93 6.40 6.63
N ALA A 498 3.18 7.28 7.59
CA ALA A 498 2.73 7.14 8.97
C ALA A 498 1.62 8.19 9.27
N LEU A 499 0.37 7.73 9.46
CA LEU A 499 -0.90 8.46 9.72
C LEU A 499 -1.32 9.49 8.68
N ASP A 500 -0.64 10.63 8.75
CA ASP A 500 -0.93 11.92 8.16
C ASP A 500 0.38 12.53 7.62
N HIS A 501 1.45 11.73 7.58
CA HIS A 501 2.76 12.05 7.03
C HIS A 501 3.28 10.98 6.07
N THR A 502 3.45 11.27 4.78
CA THR A 502 4.36 10.46 3.95
C THR A 502 5.74 10.53 4.54
N TYR A 503 6.49 9.46 4.35
CA TYR A 503 7.95 9.48 4.33
C TYR A 503 8.38 8.92 2.98
N PHE A 504 9.38 9.55 2.40
CA PHE A 504 9.95 9.27 1.09
C PHE A 504 11.41 9.66 1.16
N SER A 505 12.16 9.58 0.07
CA SER A 505 13.45 10.26 -0.01
C SER A 505 13.45 11.25 -1.17
N ALA A 506 14.38 12.20 -1.14
CA ALA A 506 14.52 13.19 -2.19
C ALA A 506 15.88 13.89 -2.07
N THR A 507 16.32 14.49 -3.17
CA THR A 507 17.38 15.50 -3.16
C THR A 507 16.80 16.90 -3.29
N ASP A 508 17.23 17.83 -2.43
CA ASP A 508 16.99 19.27 -2.64
C ASP A 508 18.07 19.94 -3.50
N GLY A 509 18.90 19.14 -4.16
CA GLY A 509 20.05 19.61 -4.92
C GLY A 509 21.24 20.03 -4.08
N VAL A 510 21.03 20.15 -2.76
CA VAL A 510 22.10 20.34 -1.80
C VAL A 510 22.31 18.99 -1.10
N HIS A 511 21.50 18.64 -0.09
CA HIS A 511 21.68 17.48 0.79
C HIS A 511 21.75 16.13 0.08
N GLY A 512 21.26 16.03 -1.16
CA GLY A 512 21.21 14.75 -1.86
C GLY A 512 20.04 13.90 -1.37
N THR A 513 19.97 12.67 -1.85
CA THR A 513 18.95 11.63 -1.65
C THR A 513 18.89 11.14 -0.19
N GLU A 514 18.45 12.04 0.69
CA GLU A 514 18.20 11.84 2.12
C GLU A 514 16.73 11.48 2.38
N LEU A 515 16.36 11.18 3.63
CA LEU A 515 14.97 10.88 3.99
C LEU A 515 14.15 12.17 4.19
N TRP A 516 12.93 12.21 3.65
CA TRP A 516 12.00 13.33 3.69
C TRP A 516 10.61 12.88 4.15
N ARG A 517 9.83 13.82 4.68
CA ARG A 517 8.43 13.62 5.03
C ARG A 517 7.54 14.74 4.53
N THR A 518 6.22 14.52 4.55
CA THR A 518 5.23 15.55 4.23
C THR A 518 3.92 15.24 4.94
N GLY A 519 3.39 16.22 5.68
CA GLY A 519 2.00 16.26 6.16
C GLY A 519 1.11 17.12 5.27
N GLY A 520 1.53 17.28 4.03
CA GLY A 520 0.75 17.87 2.99
C GLY A 520 0.72 19.40 2.83
N ASP A 521 1.83 20.09 2.98
CA ASP A 521 2.00 21.37 2.30
C ASP A 521 3.49 21.66 2.10
N ALA A 522 3.86 22.79 1.52
CA ALA A 522 5.27 23.10 1.28
C ALA A 522 5.99 23.45 2.59
N ALA A 523 5.24 23.71 3.68
CA ALA A 523 5.76 23.90 5.03
C ALA A 523 5.94 22.55 5.75
N THR A 524 5.01 21.59 5.64
CA THR A 524 5.17 20.25 6.23
C THR A 524 6.10 19.34 5.42
N THR A 525 6.25 19.56 4.11
CA THR A 525 7.21 18.82 3.27
C THR A 525 8.63 19.19 3.68
N THR A 526 9.31 18.32 4.42
CA THR A 526 10.58 18.61 5.09
C THR A 526 11.51 17.42 5.03
N MET A 527 12.82 17.68 4.92
CA MET A 527 13.82 16.64 5.11
C MET A 527 13.76 16.20 6.58
N VAL A 528 13.69 14.89 6.81
CA VAL A 528 13.65 14.29 8.14
C VAL A 528 14.99 14.48 8.83
N ALA A 529 16.07 14.14 8.14
CA ALA A 529 17.44 14.30 8.58
C ALA A 529 18.40 14.35 7.39
N ASP A 530 19.45 15.16 7.53
CA ASP A 530 20.71 14.99 6.79
C ASP A 530 21.44 13.84 7.51
N ILE A 531 21.12 12.59 7.17
CA ILE A 531 21.63 11.40 7.90
C ILE A 531 23.16 11.30 7.76
N ALA A 532 23.67 11.87 6.69
CA ALA A 532 25.02 11.68 6.21
C ALA A 532 25.44 12.97 5.47
N SER A 533 26.68 13.45 5.64
CA SER A 533 27.02 14.87 5.41
C SER A 533 28.22 15.09 4.45
N GLY A 534 28.07 15.88 3.38
CA GLY A 534 29.21 16.29 2.53
C GLY A 534 29.71 15.33 1.42
N ALA A 535 29.06 14.18 1.16
CA ALA A 535 29.66 13.03 0.46
C ALA A 535 28.78 12.21 -0.55
N SER A 536 27.82 11.35 -0.15
CA SER A 536 27.29 10.27 -1.04
C SER A 536 25.86 9.72 -0.81
N SER A 537 24.94 10.49 -0.23
CA SER A 537 23.58 10.17 0.28
C SER A 537 23.42 9.00 1.24
N SER A 538 22.45 9.09 2.14
CA SER A 538 22.03 8.00 3.02
C SER A 538 21.13 6.98 2.31
N SER A 539 20.19 7.46 1.48
CA SER A 539 19.39 6.70 0.49
C SER A 539 18.62 5.47 1.03
N PRO A 540 17.37 5.66 1.55
CA PRO A 540 16.54 4.69 2.32
C PRO A 540 15.91 3.41 1.67
N THR A 541 16.63 2.34 1.29
CA THR A 541 16.03 1.11 0.68
C THR A 541 15.26 0.15 1.63
N ASP A 542 14.33 -0.56 0.99
CA ASP A 542 13.44 -1.65 1.41
C ASP A 542 12.68 -1.51 2.74
N MET A 543 11.50 -2.13 2.79
CA MET A 543 10.31 -1.42 3.24
C MET A 543 9.68 -1.90 4.57
N VAL A 544 9.55 -1.07 5.62
CA VAL A 544 8.49 -1.15 6.67
C VAL A 544 8.18 0.21 7.31
N TYR A 545 6.97 0.44 7.84
CA TYR A 545 6.71 1.58 8.74
C TYR A 545 5.89 1.14 9.97
N PHE A 546 6.48 1.06 11.16
CA PHE A 546 5.82 0.43 12.30
C PHE A 546 6.56 0.61 13.65
N ASP A 547 5.84 0.76 14.77
CA ASP A 547 6.33 0.70 16.17
C ASP A 547 6.27 2.04 16.88
N GLY A 548 6.33 3.09 16.09
CA GLY A 548 7.17 4.24 16.41
C GLY A 548 8.52 4.28 15.68
N HIS A 549 8.82 3.32 14.78
CA HIS A 549 9.78 3.55 13.69
C HIS A 549 9.32 3.19 12.26
N VAL A 550 9.52 4.10 11.32
CA VAL A 550 9.76 3.85 9.91
C VAL A 550 11.04 3.02 9.83
N TRP A 551 11.14 2.11 8.89
CA TRP A 551 12.23 1.16 8.78
C TRP A 551 12.74 1.10 7.36
N PHE A 552 14.04 1.31 7.25
CA PHE A 552 14.76 1.38 6.00
C PHE A 552 16.20 0.94 6.25
N ALA A 553 16.91 0.62 5.18
CA ALA A 553 18.36 0.62 5.19
C ALA A 553 18.89 1.96 4.67
N ALA A 554 20.01 2.46 5.20
CA ALA A 554 20.68 3.68 4.75
C ALA A 554 22.17 3.66 5.16
N GLN A 555 22.96 4.63 4.73
CA GLN A 555 24.37 4.80 5.13
C GLN A 555 24.63 6.17 5.80
N ASP A 556 25.71 6.27 6.57
CA ASP A 556 26.23 7.55 7.07
C ASP A 556 27.72 7.75 6.72
N ASP A 557 28.35 8.82 7.22
CA ASP A 557 29.76 9.14 6.95
C ASP A 557 30.77 8.17 7.61
N LEU A 558 30.33 7.33 8.55
CA LEU A 558 31.14 6.49 9.44
C LEU A 558 30.88 4.99 9.23
N HIS A 559 29.64 4.64 8.89
CA HIS A 559 29.14 3.29 8.76
C HIS A 559 28.72 3.00 7.31
N GLY A 560 28.74 1.72 6.92
CA GLY A 560 28.26 1.34 5.61
C GLY A 560 26.75 1.52 5.44
N ARG A 561 26.25 1.01 4.32
CA ARG A 561 24.82 0.86 4.10
C ARG A 561 24.27 -0.27 4.98
N GLU A 562 23.65 0.19 6.05
CA GLU A 562 23.24 -0.53 7.24
C GLU A 562 21.76 -0.26 7.52
N LEU A 563 21.28 -0.61 8.72
CA LEU A 563 19.86 -0.65 9.03
C LEU A 563 19.45 0.53 9.94
N TRP A 564 18.41 1.25 9.56
CA TRP A 564 18.03 2.55 10.11
C TRP A 564 16.54 2.64 10.41
N LYS A 565 16.16 3.73 11.08
CA LYS A 565 14.83 3.93 11.63
C LYS A 565 14.36 5.38 11.57
N THR A 566 13.04 5.65 11.50
CA THR A 566 12.52 7.02 11.40
C THR A 566 11.23 7.35 12.14
N ASP A 567 11.05 8.60 12.59
CA ASP A 567 9.73 9.21 12.74
C ASP A 567 9.61 10.68 12.30
N GLY A 568 10.69 11.42 11.98
CA GLY A 568 10.55 12.60 11.12
C GLY A 568 11.26 13.90 11.46
N THR A 569 12.03 13.95 12.55
CA THR A 569 12.99 15.03 12.80
C THR A 569 14.40 14.50 13.05
N ALA A 570 15.42 15.29 12.76
CA ALA A 570 16.81 14.83 12.78
C ALA A 570 17.22 14.08 14.07
N ALA A 571 16.68 14.51 15.22
CA ALA A 571 16.82 13.91 16.54
C ALA A 571 16.87 12.37 16.54
N GLY A 572 15.78 11.73 16.10
CA GLY A 572 15.64 10.30 16.27
C GLY A 572 16.24 9.45 15.14
N THR A 573 16.86 10.04 14.12
CA THR A 573 17.31 9.26 12.97
C THR A 573 18.62 8.57 13.32
N MET A 574 18.53 7.31 13.77
CA MET A 574 19.72 6.51 14.07
C MET A 574 19.85 5.25 13.23
N LEU A 575 21.12 4.89 13.09
CA LEU A 575 21.60 3.56 12.84
C LEU A 575 21.15 2.62 13.95
N VAL A 576 20.46 1.57 13.56
CA VAL A 576 19.92 0.54 14.44
C VAL A 576 21.01 -0.46 14.77
N LYS A 577 21.81 -0.85 13.76
CA LYS A 577 23.06 -1.58 13.97
C LYS A 577 24.03 -1.33 12.82
N ASP A 578 25.30 -1.13 13.18
CA ASP A 578 26.45 -1.42 12.32
C ASP A 578 26.69 -2.95 12.28
N ILE A 579 26.08 -3.64 11.32
CA ILE A 579 26.15 -5.11 11.18
C ILE A 579 27.56 -5.54 10.70
N VAL A 580 28.25 -4.72 9.90
CA VAL A 580 29.63 -5.00 9.43
C VAL A 580 30.61 -3.88 9.87
N PRO A 581 31.10 -3.92 11.13
CA PRO A 581 31.78 -2.82 11.82
C PRO A 581 32.65 -1.86 10.99
N GLY A 582 32.17 -0.62 10.87
CA GLY A 582 32.78 0.50 10.15
C GLY A 582 32.11 0.79 8.81
N ALA A 583 32.84 1.44 7.90
CA ALA A 583 32.32 1.88 6.60
C ALA A 583 32.06 0.75 5.57
N THR A 584 31.72 -0.47 6.01
CA THR A 584 31.36 -1.61 5.15
C THR A 584 29.88 -1.91 5.25
N SER A 585 29.22 -2.12 4.12
CA SER A 585 27.76 -2.33 4.03
C SER A 585 27.35 -3.78 4.33
N SER A 586 26.38 -3.98 5.23
CA SER A 586 25.56 -5.20 5.27
C SER A 586 24.43 -5.21 4.24
N SER A 587 24.13 -4.10 3.57
CA SER A 587 23.11 -4.00 2.52
C SER A 587 21.73 -4.57 2.92
N PRO A 588 21.09 -4.12 4.02
CA PRO A 588 19.79 -4.66 4.40
C PRO A 588 18.73 -4.40 3.32
N ALA A 589 17.92 -5.41 3.01
CA ALA A 589 16.92 -5.39 1.94
C ALA A 589 15.74 -6.32 2.22
N HIS A 590 14.64 -6.15 1.49
CA HIS A 590 13.40 -6.92 1.67
C HIS A 590 12.90 -6.92 3.11
N LEU A 591 12.75 -5.72 3.68
CA LEU A 591 12.21 -5.59 5.01
C LEU A 591 10.73 -6.02 4.99
N ALA A 592 10.32 -6.74 6.03
CA ALA A 592 8.91 -6.94 6.29
C ALA A 592 8.59 -7.09 7.76
N VAL A 593 7.50 -6.40 8.09
CA VAL A 593 6.49 -6.95 8.97
C VAL A 593 6.13 -8.28 8.39
N TYR A 594 6.49 -9.28 9.16
CA TYR A 594 5.38 -10.01 9.66
C TYR A 594 5.51 -10.17 11.15
N HIS A 595 4.33 -10.28 11.75
CA HIS A 595 4.11 -10.78 13.07
C HIS A 595 4.44 -9.70 14.08
N GLY A 596 5.58 -9.04 14.05
CA GLY A 596 5.83 -7.98 15.02
C GLY A 596 7.21 -7.97 15.63
N ARG A 597 8.16 -8.60 14.94
CA ARG A 597 9.54 -8.14 14.89
C ARG A 597 10.10 -8.48 13.48
N LEU A 598 11.06 -7.71 12.96
CA LEU A 598 11.22 -7.48 11.52
C LEU A 598 12.36 -8.22 10.82
N TYR A 599 12.05 -8.74 9.64
CA TYR A 599 12.95 -9.54 8.81
C TYR A 599 13.47 -8.79 7.60
N PHE A 600 14.70 -9.06 7.23
CA PHE A 600 15.34 -8.56 6.01
C PHE A 600 16.50 -9.49 5.65
N ALA A 601 16.92 -9.43 4.39
CA ALA A 601 18.20 -9.95 3.98
C ALA A 601 19.33 -8.99 4.37
N ALA A 602 20.46 -9.49 4.88
CA ALA A 602 21.68 -8.70 5.06
C ALA A 602 22.95 -9.56 4.96
N THR A 603 24.06 -8.89 4.66
CA THR A 603 25.34 -9.45 4.24
C THR A 603 26.40 -9.37 5.33
N THR A 604 27.18 -10.44 5.53
CA THR A 604 28.47 -10.36 6.25
C THR A 604 29.56 -11.14 5.54
N ALA A 605 30.83 -10.81 5.81
CA ALA A 605 31.96 -11.55 5.24
C ALA A 605 32.11 -13.00 5.76
N ALA A 606 31.36 -13.39 6.80
CA ALA A 606 31.38 -14.73 7.37
C ALA A 606 30.24 -15.63 6.85
N HIS A 607 29.11 -15.04 6.45
CA HIS A 607 27.87 -15.74 6.10
C HIS A 607 27.29 -15.35 4.73
N GLY A 608 27.87 -14.38 4.02
CA GLY A 608 27.27 -13.79 2.82
C GLY A 608 25.93 -13.09 3.09
N THR A 609 25.13 -12.88 2.04
CA THR A 609 23.78 -12.28 2.13
C THR A 609 22.77 -13.34 2.49
N GLU A 610 22.19 -13.19 3.67
CA GLU A 610 21.40 -14.20 4.37
C GLU A 610 20.21 -13.56 5.06
N LEU A 611 19.36 -14.33 5.74
CA LEU A 611 18.24 -13.72 6.46
C LEU A 611 18.68 -13.25 7.85
N TRP A 612 18.10 -12.13 8.28
CA TRP A 612 18.45 -11.41 9.49
C TRP A 612 17.23 -11.01 10.30
N VAL A 613 17.48 -10.85 11.59
CA VAL A 613 16.59 -10.20 12.54
C VAL A 613 16.94 -8.75 12.65
N SER A 614 15.90 -7.95 12.87
CA SER A 614 15.97 -6.87 13.82
C SER A 614 14.64 -6.73 14.54
N ASP A 615 14.76 -6.54 15.83
CA ASP A 615 13.68 -6.30 16.78
C ASP A 615 13.89 -4.99 17.54
N GLY A 616 14.63 -4.07 16.92
CA GLY A 616 14.68 -2.71 17.41
C GLY A 616 15.81 -2.16 18.27
N THR A 617 17.09 -2.49 18.03
CA THR A 617 18.34 -1.92 18.60
C THR A 617 19.56 -2.48 17.83
N ALA A 618 20.78 -2.33 18.37
CA ALA A 618 21.98 -3.00 17.85
C ALA A 618 22.17 -4.45 18.35
N ALA A 619 21.43 -4.85 19.37
CA ALA A 619 21.84 -5.87 20.31
C ALA A 619 21.32 -7.28 19.92
N GLY A 620 20.08 -7.36 19.46
CA GLY A 620 19.39 -8.47 18.81
C GLY A 620 19.34 -8.37 17.28
N THR A 621 19.79 -7.29 16.63
CA THR A 621 19.92 -7.25 15.17
C THR A 621 21.04 -8.21 14.76
N VAL A 622 20.70 -9.46 14.40
CA VAL A 622 21.64 -10.57 14.23
C VAL A 622 21.35 -11.42 12.99
N LEU A 623 22.36 -12.18 12.55
CA LEU A 623 22.17 -13.21 11.54
C LEU A 623 21.12 -14.17 12.07
N PHE A 624 20.07 -14.33 11.28
CA PHE A 624 18.99 -15.19 11.64
C PHE A 624 19.19 -16.60 11.12
N LYS A 625 19.59 -16.70 9.85
CA LYS A 625 19.96 -17.96 9.22
C LYS A 625 20.95 -17.76 8.11
N ASP A 626 22.06 -18.43 8.27
CA ASP A 626 22.95 -18.95 7.22
C ASP A 626 22.19 -19.98 6.35
N ILE A 627 21.33 -19.53 5.42
CA ILE A 627 20.46 -20.38 4.58
C ILE A 627 21.33 -21.22 3.66
N GLU A 628 22.36 -20.61 3.05
CA GLU A 628 23.39 -21.26 2.26
C GLU A 628 24.70 -21.29 3.08
N PRO A 629 24.93 -22.35 3.89
CA PRO A 629 25.84 -22.26 5.02
C PRO A 629 27.30 -21.91 4.68
N GLY A 630 27.81 -20.84 5.29
CA GLY A 630 29.18 -20.37 5.16
C GLY A 630 29.28 -19.10 4.33
N ILE A 631 30.38 -18.89 3.61
CA ILE A 631 30.63 -17.60 2.92
C ILE A 631 29.83 -17.40 1.61
N ALA A 632 28.95 -18.33 1.25
CA ALA A 632 28.08 -18.23 0.08
C ALA A 632 26.82 -17.42 0.45
N SER A 633 25.84 -17.30 -0.44
CA SER A 633 24.70 -16.39 -0.19
C SER A 633 23.42 -16.92 -0.78
N SER A 634 22.40 -16.98 0.06
CA SER A 634 21.03 -17.26 -0.33
C SER A 634 20.31 -16.02 -0.87
N ALA A 635 20.73 -14.84 -0.41
CA ALA A 635 20.11 -13.55 -0.67
C ALA A 635 18.57 -13.65 -0.57
N PRO A 636 18.02 -13.74 0.65
CA PRO A 636 16.59 -13.73 0.84
C PRO A 636 15.99 -12.49 0.19
N MET A 637 14.80 -12.62 -0.36
CA MET A 637 14.13 -11.49 -0.96
C MET A 637 12.64 -11.66 -0.91
N GLU A 638 11.99 -10.50 -0.88
CA GLU A 638 10.55 -10.33 -1.03
C GLU A 638 9.86 -10.94 0.16
N LEU A 639 9.39 -10.12 1.11
CA LEU A 639 8.97 -10.65 2.40
C LEU A 639 7.51 -10.34 2.72
N CYS A 640 6.67 -11.31 3.13
CA CYS A 640 5.24 -11.00 3.32
C CYS A 640 4.34 -11.78 4.30
N VAL A 641 3.58 -11.04 5.11
CA VAL A 641 2.47 -11.45 6.00
C VAL A 641 1.34 -12.18 5.30
N ALA A 642 0.66 -13.07 6.03
CA ALA A 642 -0.80 -13.18 5.89
C ALA A 642 -1.69 -13.66 7.06
N GLY A 643 -2.17 -14.93 7.16
CA GLY A 643 -2.96 -15.56 8.27
C GLY A 643 -2.70 -17.00 9.04
N ASP A 644 -1.66 -17.70 9.70
CA ASP A 644 -0.24 -17.81 10.44
C ASP A 644 1.37 -17.18 10.29
N LYS A 645 2.40 -16.83 9.32
CA LYS A 645 2.92 -16.63 7.82
C LYS A 645 3.85 -15.39 7.53
N LEU A 646 5.10 -15.57 7.03
CA LEU A 646 5.95 -14.54 6.34
C LEU A 646 6.76 -15.05 5.13
N PHE A 647 6.38 -14.78 3.89
CA PHE A 647 6.99 -15.36 2.67
C PHE A 647 8.40 -14.82 2.33
N LEU A 648 9.32 -15.55 1.65
CA LEU A 648 10.67 -15.08 1.18
C LEU A 648 11.59 -15.94 0.29
N SER A 649 11.75 -15.55 -0.96
CA SER A 649 12.68 -16.16 -1.93
C SER A 649 14.13 -16.22 -1.48
N ALA A 650 14.71 -17.42 -1.45
CA ALA A 650 16.11 -17.61 -1.08
C ALA A 650 16.77 -18.74 -1.86
N LYS A 651 18.10 -18.70 -1.93
CA LYS A 651 18.92 -19.64 -2.72
C LYS A 651 19.71 -20.60 -1.84
N GLN A 652 19.93 -21.82 -2.32
CA GLN A 652 21.07 -22.65 -1.91
C GLN A 652 21.81 -23.14 -3.16
N VAL A 653 23.11 -23.42 -3.06
CA VAL A 653 23.94 -23.87 -4.19
C VAL A 653 23.50 -25.25 -4.71
N ALA A 654 22.91 -26.08 -3.84
CA ALA A 654 22.44 -27.42 -4.19
C ALA A 654 21.09 -27.45 -4.93
N ILE A 655 20.18 -26.50 -4.64
CA ILE A 655 18.78 -26.49 -5.12
C ILE A 655 18.38 -25.22 -5.88
N GLY A 656 19.27 -24.24 -6.06
CA GLY A 656 18.93 -23.01 -6.79
C GLY A 656 18.18 -21.98 -5.94
N ARG A 657 17.67 -20.92 -6.58
CA ARG A 657 16.80 -19.90 -5.99
C ARG A 657 15.37 -20.38 -6.04
N GLU A 658 14.91 -20.68 -4.85
CA GLU A 658 13.77 -21.47 -4.46
C GLU A 658 13.31 -20.86 -3.12
N LEU A 659 12.91 -21.67 -2.12
CA LEU A 659 12.38 -21.18 -0.84
C LEU A 659 11.95 -22.32 0.10
N PHE A 660 11.90 -22.34 1.45
CA PHE A 660 12.36 -21.50 2.58
C PHE A 660 11.28 -20.92 3.55
N ALA A 661 10.60 -21.74 4.41
CA ALA A 661 9.46 -21.39 5.34
C ALA A 661 9.74 -21.14 6.87
N THR A 662 8.77 -20.68 7.75
CA THR A 662 8.86 -20.32 9.24
C THR A 662 7.82 -20.90 10.23
N ASP A 663 8.14 -21.14 11.53
CA ASP A 663 7.22 -20.98 12.71
C ASP A 663 7.61 -19.80 13.63
N GLY A 664 8.47 -18.91 13.14
CA GLY A 664 9.18 -17.80 13.79
C GLY A 664 9.81 -18.21 15.10
N THR A 665 11.09 -18.55 15.05
CA THR A 665 11.82 -19.54 15.85
C THR A 665 13.32 -19.48 15.52
N VAL A 666 14.04 -20.59 15.62
CA VAL A 666 15.11 -21.07 14.75
C VAL A 666 15.03 -22.60 14.57
N ALA A 667 13.80 -23.13 14.59
CA ALA A 667 13.33 -24.48 14.31
C ALA A 667 12.83 -24.67 12.85
N GLY A 668 11.76 -23.97 12.50
CA GLY A 668 11.01 -24.09 11.26
C GLY A 668 11.52 -23.44 9.98
N THR A 669 12.80 -23.56 9.58
CA THR A 669 13.40 -23.06 8.30
C THR A 669 13.56 -24.17 7.33
N THR A 670 13.02 -24.00 6.11
CA THR A 670 13.46 -24.79 4.97
C THR A 670 12.73 -24.62 3.68
N LEU A 671 13.42 -25.09 2.65
CA LEU A 671 12.85 -25.51 1.39
C LEU A 671 11.57 -26.38 1.51
N VAL A 672 10.51 -26.15 0.71
CA VAL A 672 9.22 -26.94 0.66
C VAL A 672 8.42 -27.75 -0.54
N ALA A 673 8.40 -28.12 -1.90
CA ALA A 673 8.60 -27.91 -3.44
C ALA A 673 9.72 -27.32 -4.44
N ASP A 674 10.90 -27.92 -4.66
CA ASP A 674 12.10 -27.60 -5.45
C ASP A 674 11.75 -27.59 -6.94
N ILE A 675 11.28 -26.42 -7.36
CA ILE A 675 10.56 -26.08 -8.59
C ILE A 675 11.32 -26.60 -9.79
N ASN A 676 12.63 -26.41 -9.72
CA ASN A 676 13.57 -26.72 -10.76
C ASN A 676 14.58 -27.80 -10.36
N SER A 677 14.22 -28.63 -9.37
CA SER A 677 14.83 -29.91 -8.99
C SER A 677 16.36 -29.93 -9.04
N GLY A 678 16.99 -29.61 -7.91
CA GLY A 678 18.41 -29.34 -7.82
C GLY A 678 18.75 -27.93 -8.30
N LYS A 679 20.03 -27.66 -8.55
CA LYS A 679 20.67 -26.31 -8.65
C LYS A 679 20.16 -25.28 -9.69
N TYR A 680 18.94 -25.37 -10.19
CA TYR A 680 18.36 -24.45 -11.17
C TYR A 680 17.43 -23.47 -10.45
N ASP A 681 17.49 -22.20 -10.84
CA ASP A 681 16.72 -21.15 -10.15
C ASP A 681 15.31 -21.05 -10.74
N ALA A 682 14.28 -21.15 -9.90
CA ALA A 682 12.96 -20.66 -10.24
C ALA A 682 12.78 -19.16 -10.01
N THR A 683 13.54 -18.55 -9.11
CA THR A 683 13.44 -17.11 -8.84
C THR A 683 12.05 -16.66 -8.33
N PRO A 684 11.54 -17.24 -7.23
CA PRO A 684 10.49 -16.56 -6.49
C PRO A 684 10.84 -15.12 -6.15
N THR A 685 9.82 -14.28 -6.15
CA THR A 685 9.86 -12.84 -5.95
C THR A 685 8.44 -12.34 -5.62
N TRP A 686 8.35 -11.17 -4.98
CA TRP A 686 7.21 -10.37 -4.51
C TRP A 686 5.93 -11.10 -4.02
N LEU A 687 5.41 -10.83 -2.81
CA LEU A 687 4.39 -11.67 -2.15
C LEU A 687 3.28 -10.86 -1.42
N VAL A 688 2.05 -11.38 -1.22
CA VAL A 688 1.01 -10.77 -0.32
C VAL A 688 0.06 -11.73 0.36
N GLY A 689 -0.73 -11.29 1.35
CA GLY A 689 -1.58 -12.15 2.18
C GLY A 689 -3.11 -12.03 2.16
N TRP A 690 -3.84 -13.16 2.18
CA TRP A 690 -5.31 -13.15 2.17
C TRP A 690 -6.06 -14.28 2.88
N ARG A 691 -7.00 -13.92 3.79
CA ARG A 691 -8.08 -14.76 4.40
C ARG A 691 -7.68 -16.02 5.16
N GLY A 692 -6.53 -16.58 4.84
CA GLY A 692 -6.21 -17.98 4.97
C GLY A 692 -5.10 -18.59 4.08
N LYS A 693 -4.59 -17.92 3.02
CA LYS A 693 -3.29 -18.18 2.32
C LYS A 693 -2.69 -16.85 1.59
N CYS A 694 -1.43 -16.70 1.10
CA CYS A 694 -0.52 -15.51 0.80
C CYS A 694 0.65 -15.50 -0.33
N TYR A 695 0.43 -15.04 -1.56
CA TYR A 695 1.11 -15.12 -2.90
C TYR A 695 2.68 -15.06 -3.14
N PHE A 696 3.24 -15.54 -4.30
CA PHE A 696 4.69 -15.41 -4.84
C PHE A 696 5.21 -15.91 -6.26
N ASN A 697 6.32 -15.39 -6.83
CA ASN A 697 6.81 -15.65 -8.21
C ASN A 697 7.53 -16.99 -8.42
N ALA A 698 7.78 -17.42 -9.66
CA ALA A 698 8.75 -18.45 -10.00
C ALA A 698 8.67 -18.76 -11.49
N LYS A 699 9.73 -19.35 -12.03
CA LYS A 699 9.75 -20.01 -13.32
C LYS A 699 9.96 -21.51 -13.19
N ARG A 700 9.54 -22.25 -14.21
CA ARG A 700 9.95 -23.66 -14.34
C ARG A 700 10.80 -24.01 -15.56
N ASN A 701 11.52 -25.11 -15.42
CA ASN A 701 12.22 -25.81 -16.48
C ASN A 701 11.26 -26.37 -17.54
N GLY A 702 11.47 -25.94 -18.78
CA GLY A 702 10.55 -26.17 -19.90
C GLY A 702 9.68 -24.96 -20.20
N GLU A 703 9.81 -23.89 -19.41
CA GLU A 703 8.85 -22.82 -19.12
C GLU A 703 9.50 -21.50 -18.70
N GLY A 704 8.65 -20.49 -18.47
CA GLY A 704 9.02 -19.26 -17.79
C GLY A 704 8.16 -19.04 -16.55
N ASN A 705 7.69 -17.81 -16.24
CA ASN A 705 7.12 -17.46 -14.92
C ASN A 705 5.59 -17.17 -14.90
N GLU A 706 4.71 -18.00 -14.26
CA GLU A 706 3.21 -17.91 -14.36
C GLU A 706 2.26 -17.60 -13.12
N LEU A 707 1.62 -18.50 -12.28
CA LEU A 707 0.74 -18.23 -11.06
C LEU A 707 0.19 -19.36 -10.11
N TRP A 708 0.73 -19.66 -8.91
CA TRP A 708 0.29 -20.74 -7.94
C TRP A 708 -0.96 -20.49 -7.05
N MET A 709 -0.91 -20.91 -5.77
CA MET A 709 -1.73 -20.51 -4.60
C MET A 709 -1.35 -21.44 -3.42
N SER A 710 -0.29 -21.15 -2.62
CA SER A 710 0.29 -22.05 -1.56
C SER A 710 -0.22 -21.97 -0.05
N ASP A 711 0.32 -22.76 0.88
CA ASP A 711 -0.24 -23.25 2.17
C ASP A 711 0.76 -24.02 3.05
N GLY A 712 1.71 -24.77 2.46
CA GLY A 712 2.60 -25.52 3.34
C GLY A 712 3.74 -26.40 2.84
N THR A 713 3.57 -27.73 2.91
CA THR A 713 4.42 -28.92 2.55
C THR A 713 4.69 -29.07 1.04
N ASN A 714 5.45 -30.06 0.56
CA ASN A 714 5.51 -30.34 -0.90
C ASN A 714 4.19 -30.88 -1.54
N ALA A 715 2.98 -30.61 -0.99
CA ALA A 715 1.75 -31.32 -1.40
C ALA A 715 0.35 -30.74 -1.10
N GLY A 716 0.10 -29.44 -1.15
CA GLY A 716 -1.08 -28.92 -1.83
C GLY A 716 -0.79 -28.23 -3.15
N THR A 717 0.29 -28.61 -3.76
CA THR A 717 1.27 -27.71 -4.25
C THR A 717 0.96 -27.52 -5.74
N VAL A 718 0.53 -26.31 -6.25
CA VAL A 718 -0.66 -26.04 -7.14
C VAL A 718 -0.53 -25.47 -8.64
N LEU A 719 -0.24 -26.26 -9.69
CA LEU A 719 -0.31 -25.90 -11.14
C LEU A 719 -1.66 -25.89 -11.93
N ILE A 720 -2.40 -24.76 -12.19
CA ILE A 720 -3.81 -24.83 -12.76
C ILE A 720 -4.35 -24.22 -14.15
N LYS A 721 -3.94 -23.14 -14.85
CA LYS A 721 -3.50 -22.97 -16.31
C LYS A 721 -3.08 -21.54 -16.73
N ASP A 722 -1.83 -21.39 -17.20
CA ASP A 722 -0.88 -20.23 -17.37
C ASP A 722 -1.42 -19.01 -18.08
N ILE A 723 -0.55 -18.00 -18.16
CA ILE A 723 -0.66 -16.91 -19.11
C ILE A 723 0.51 -16.75 -20.11
N LEU A 724 1.68 -17.41 -20.01
CA LEU A 724 2.63 -17.63 -21.14
C LEU A 724 3.26 -19.07 -21.26
N PRO A 725 3.08 -19.86 -22.37
CA PRO A 725 3.28 -21.31 -22.32
C PRO A 725 4.54 -21.79 -23.01
N GLY A 726 4.63 -23.12 -23.10
CA GLY A 726 5.80 -23.75 -23.66
C GLY A 726 6.94 -23.24 -22.80
N SER A 727 7.97 -22.67 -23.41
CA SER A 727 9.13 -22.12 -22.71
C SER A 727 9.08 -20.60 -22.45
N LEU A 728 8.01 -19.93 -22.83
CA LEU A 728 7.92 -18.47 -22.74
C LEU A 728 7.58 -18.08 -21.29
N ALA A 729 7.86 -16.82 -20.92
CA ALA A 729 8.00 -16.44 -19.51
C ALA A 729 7.19 -15.24 -19.10
N GLY A 730 6.28 -15.48 -18.17
CA GLY A 730 5.25 -14.54 -17.95
C GLY A 730 5.67 -13.30 -17.19
N ASN A 731 6.22 -13.47 -15.99
CA ASN A 731 6.94 -12.46 -15.18
C ASN A 731 6.22 -11.58 -14.11
N PRO A 732 5.14 -11.97 -13.39
CA PRO A 732 4.47 -11.14 -12.37
C PRO A 732 5.31 -10.21 -11.40
N ARG A 733 4.74 -9.08 -10.85
CA ARG A 733 5.25 -8.01 -9.88
C ARG A 733 4.12 -7.29 -9.05
N HIS A 734 4.42 -6.48 -8.02
CA HIS A 734 3.68 -6.14 -6.74
C HIS A 734 2.11 -6.37 -6.55
N LEU A 735 1.62 -6.66 -5.30
CA LEU A 735 0.23 -7.15 -4.95
C LEU A 735 -0.52 -6.59 -3.70
N GLY A 736 -1.79 -7.03 -3.45
CA GLY A 736 -2.43 -7.10 -2.10
C GLY A 736 -3.97 -6.98 -1.99
N ALA A 737 -4.54 -7.11 -0.77
CA ALA A 737 -5.57 -8.14 -0.52
C ALA A 737 -6.88 -7.84 0.29
N ALA A 738 -8.06 -7.68 -0.36
CA ALA A 738 -9.47 -7.59 0.12
C ALA A 738 -9.99 -8.71 1.03
N ASP A 739 -11.22 -8.61 1.52
CA ASP A 739 -12.00 -9.73 2.09
C ASP A 739 -12.37 -10.80 1.07
N GLN A 740 -12.42 -10.41 -0.19
CA GLN A 740 -12.81 -11.22 -1.32
C GLN A 740 -11.75 -11.32 -2.43
N ALA A 741 -10.71 -10.44 -2.51
CA ALA A 741 -9.89 -10.07 -3.72
C ALA A 741 -8.40 -9.57 -3.57
N VAL A 742 -7.42 -9.66 -4.53
CA VAL A 742 -5.93 -9.44 -4.28
C VAL A 742 -4.98 -9.45 -5.55
N PHE A 743 -3.89 -8.66 -5.91
CA PHE A 743 -3.29 -8.63 -7.34
C PHE A 743 -1.71 -8.69 -7.74
N PHE A 744 -1.18 -8.26 -8.95
CA PHE A 744 0.10 -8.73 -9.67
C PHE A 744 0.82 -8.00 -10.90
N ASP A 745 1.84 -8.54 -11.70
CA ASP A 745 2.55 -7.88 -12.91
C ASP A 745 3.57 -8.53 -13.95
N ALA A 746 3.24 -8.98 -15.19
CA ALA A 746 4.09 -9.60 -16.29
C ALA A 746 4.34 -9.04 -17.82
N ASN A 747 3.76 -9.56 -18.97
CA ASN A 747 3.14 -9.08 -20.36
C ASN A 747 1.78 -9.87 -21.11
N ASP A 748 1.37 -11.11 -21.77
CA ASP A 748 1.82 -12.54 -22.53
C ASP A 748 2.58 -12.93 -24.12
N GLY A 749 2.61 -12.52 -25.52
CA GLY A 749 1.98 -11.61 -26.73
C GLY A 749 0.47 -11.40 -27.54
N VAL A 750 -0.87 -11.52 -27.08
CA VAL A 750 -2.30 -11.09 -27.49
C VAL A 750 -3.28 -10.04 -26.73
N HIS A 751 -4.31 -10.22 -25.90
CA HIS A 751 -5.39 -9.13 -25.70
C HIS A 751 -5.12 -7.64 -25.19
N GLY A 752 -4.04 -7.21 -24.49
CA GLY A 752 -3.98 -6.26 -23.35
C GLY A 752 -2.70 -6.09 -22.46
N VAL A 753 -2.68 -5.89 -21.13
CA VAL A 753 -1.57 -6.42 -20.31
C VAL A 753 -2.00 -6.72 -18.87
N GLU A 754 -1.55 -7.85 -18.35
CA GLU A 754 -2.41 -8.80 -17.63
C GLU A 754 -2.77 -8.56 -16.17
N LEU A 755 -3.99 -8.99 -15.77
CA LEU A 755 -4.76 -8.31 -14.73
C LEU A 755 -5.78 -9.21 -13.87
N TRP A 756 -6.13 -10.48 -14.24
CA TRP A 756 -6.61 -11.77 -13.51
C TRP A 756 -7.51 -11.87 -12.21
N LYS A 757 -7.95 -13.07 -11.68
CA LYS A 757 -8.41 -13.31 -10.23
C LYS A 757 -7.86 -14.48 -9.29
N THR A 758 -8.56 -15.08 -8.24
CA THR A 758 -8.22 -16.28 -7.28
C THR A 758 -8.96 -16.47 -5.88
N ASP A 759 -10.18 -17.00 -5.74
CA ASP A 759 -11.08 -16.68 -4.59
C ASP A 759 -11.92 -17.72 -3.76
N GLY A 760 -12.77 -18.58 -4.32
CA GLY A 760 -13.57 -19.58 -3.56
C GLY A 760 -14.16 -20.75 -4.35
N THR A 761 -15.34 -21.22 -3.93
CA THR A 761 -15.98 -22.48 -4.36
C THR A 761 -16.59 -22.46 -5.77
N THR A 762 -15.76 -22.48 -6.81
CA THR A 762 -16.18 -22.50 -8.23
C THR A 762 -15.05 -22.19 -9.22
N ALA A 763 -15.45 -21.65 -10.38
CA ALA A 763 -14.65 -21.52 -11.60
C ALA A 763 -15.11 -20.29 -12.43
N GLY A 764 -14.77 -19.04 -12.09
CA GLY A 764 -13.51 -18.53 -12.64
C GLY A 764 -12.22 -19.00 -11.95
N THR A 765 -10.98 -18.78 -12.38
CA THR A 765 -10.29 -18.06 -13.49
C THR A 765 -11.11 -17.13 -14.35
N VAL A 766 -10.65 -15.90 -14.67
CA VAL A 766 -11.20 -15.08 -15.76
C VAL A 766 -10.43 -13.81 -16.10
N LEU A 767 -10.85 -13.26 -17.25
CA LEU A 767 -10.55 -12.03 -17.96
C LEU A 767 -10.99 -10.69 -17.28
N VAL A 768 -10.91 -10.60 -15.96
CA VAL A 768 -11.20 -9.48 -15.00
C VAL A 768 -11.76 -8.10 -15.59
N LYS A 769 -11.06 -7.06 -16.11
CA LYS A 769 -11.60 -5.80 -16.77
C LYS A 769 -10.60 -4.97 -17.66
N ASP A 770 -10.99 -4.63 -18.87
CA ASP A 770 -10.48 -3.58 -19.78
C ASP A 770 -11.29 -2.28 -19.72
N LEU A 771 -10.70 -1.09 -19.88
CA LEU A 771 -9.31 -0.84 -20.27
C LEU A 771 -9.27 -0.08 -21.63
N GLU A 772 -8.71 -0.64 -22.72
CA GLU A 772 -7.96 0.04 -23.81
C GLU A 772 -7.90 -0.80 -25.15
N PHE A 773 -7.11 -0.55 -26.24
CA PHE A 773 -6.80 -1.54 -27.35
C PHE A 773 -5.40 -1.57 -28.11
N GLY A 774 -4.49 -0.59 -28.08
CA GLY A 774 -3.12 -0.68 -28.66
C GLY A 774 -2.14 -1.67 -27.96
N ARG A 775 -0.82 -1.40 -27.85
CA ARG A 775 0.27 -2.44 -27.88
C ARG A 775 1.54 -2.35 -26.99
N LEU A 776 1.53 -1.82 -25.76
CA LEU A 776 2.60 -2.10 -24.75
C LEU A 776 2.08 -2.35 -23.31
N GLY A 777 0.91 -1.81 -23.00
CA GLY A 777 -0.09 -2.26 -22.05
C GLY A 777 0.09 -2.13 -20.55
N SER A 778 -0.97 -2.48 -19.84
CA SER A 778 -1.61 -1.63 -18.86
C SER A 778 -1.89 -2.23 -17.48
N GLY A 779 -1.34 -1.69 -16.37
CA GLY A 779 -1.48 -2.32 -15.05
C GLY A 779 -0.89 -1.67 -13.79
N ILE A 780 -0.62 -2.49 -12.73
CA ILE A 780 0.29 -2.37 -11.53
C ILE A 780 1.70 -1.83 -11.73
N HIS A 781 2.27 -1.26 -10.65
CA HIS A 781 3.66 -1.51 -10.24
C HIS A 781 3.83 -1.30 -8.71
N MET A 782 3.12 -0.37 -8.05
CA MET A 782 3.24 -0.15 -6.58
C MET A 782 2.07 0.60 -5.88
N LEU A 783 1.23 -0.09 -5.10
CA LEU A 783 0.83 0.39 -3.76
C LEU A 783 0.98 -0.67 -2.66
N PRO A 784 2.16 -0.69 -2.02
CA PRO A 784 3.26 -1.50 -2.55
C PRO A 784 2.74 -2.82 -3.19
N GLY A 785 2.15 -2.71 -4.37
CA GLY A 785 1.11 -3.63 -4.81
C GLY A 785 -0.32 -3.11 -4.72
N ILE A 786 -1.16 -3.80 -3.95
CA ILE A 786 -2.60 -3.61 -3.77
C ILE A 786 -2.97 -3.78 -2.27
N VAL A 787 -4.12 -3.33 -1.78
CA VAL A 787 -4.41 -3.11 -0.35
C VAL A 787 -5.91 -3.18 -0.06
N ASN A 788 -6.34 -4.12 0.75
CA ASN A 788 -7.73 -4.32 1.19
C ASN A 788 -8.57 -3.03 1.45
N LEU A 789 -9.88 -3.07 1.17
CA LEU A 789 -10.94 -2.14 1.62
C LEU A 789 -12.28 -2.88 1.88
N GLY A 790 -12.22 -4.00 2.59
CA GLY A 790 -13.33 -4.90 2.85
C GLY A 790 -13.68 -5.72 1.61
N SER A 791 -14.92 -5.62 1.14
CA SER A 791 -15.30 -6.16 -0.18
C SER A 791 -14.77 -5.33 -1.36
N ARG A 792 -13.65 -4.61 -1.21
CA ARG A 792 -13.00 -3.71 -2.18
C ARG A 792 -11.43 -3.73 -1.95
N VAL A 793 -10.52 -3.21 -2.81
CA VAL A 793 -9.01 -3.24 -2.63
C VAL A 793 -8.30 -2.11 -3.35
N VAL A 794 -7.03 -1.74 -3.05
CA VAL A 794 -6.35 -0.49 -3.46
C VAL A 794 -4.90 -0.57 -3.87
N PHE A 795 -4.51 -0.01 -5.02
CA PHE A 795 -3.40 -0.43 -5.88
C PHE A 795 -2.46 0.81 -6.29
N GLY A 796 -1.44 0.89 -7.19
CA GLY A 796 -0.67 2.13 -7.62
C GLY A 796 -0.92 3.03 -8.91
N ALA A 797 -1.83 2.72 -9.85
CA ALA A 797 -2.47 3.29 -11.11
C ALA A 797 -1.94 3.28 -12.65
N TYR A 798 -2.62 2.65 -13.69
CA TYR A 798 -2.80 2.66 -15.30
C TYR A 798 -4.19 2.07 -16.30
N GLY A 799 -3.73 2.72 -17.52
CA GLY A 799 -4.36 3.81 -18.47
C GLY A 799 -5.15 3.68 -19.81
N PRO A 800 -6.32 4.37 -20.06
CA PRO A 800 -7.07 4.33 -21.34
C PRO A 800 -7.81 5.62 -21.90
N LEU A 801 -7.20 6.41 -22.84
CA LEU A 801 -7.58 7.64 -23.64
C LEU A 801 -6.49 8.73 -23.74
N ASP A 802 -5.64 8.98 -22.73
CA ASP A 802 -4.16 9.14 -22.84
C ASP A 802 -3.48 9.93 -21.69
N THR A 803 -3.36 9.31 -20.53
CA THR A 803 -3.41 10.13 -19.33
C THR A 803 -2.65 9.52 -18.16
N GLY A 804 -3.16 9.25 -16.95
CA GLY A 804 -2.39 8.72 -15.80
C GLY A 804 -2.72 8.78 -14.28
N VAL A 805 -1.71 8.67 -13.39
CA VAL A 805 -1.82 7.97 -12.09
C VAL A 805 -2.89 8.54 -11.14
N GLU A 806 -3.97 7.79 -10.93
CA GLU A 806 -5.09 8.14 -10.05
C GLU A 806 -5.52 6.92 -9.22
N LEU A 807 -6.82 6.70 -8.98
CA LEU A 807 -7.36 5.97 -7.83
C LEU A 807 -8.77 5.35 -8.24
N TRP A 808 -9.34 4.25 -7.63
CA TRP A 808 -10.42 3.31 -8.14
C TRP A 808 -11.34 2.33 -7.19
N VAL A 809 -12.47 2.61 -6.48
CA VAL A 809 -13.08 1.65 -5.45
C VAL A 809 -13.87 0.45 -5.98
N SER A 810 -13.71 -0.69 -5.31
CA SER A 810 -13.87 -2.04 -5.88
C SER A 810 -15.14 -2.86 -5.54
N ASP A 811 -15.36 -4.10 -6.01
CA ASP A 811 -16.19 -5.21 -5.46
C ASP A 811 -16.52 -6.40 -6.39
N GLY A 812 -16.10 -6.46 -7.68
CA GLY A 812 -16.01 -7.78 -8.33
C GLY A 812 -16.52 -8.09 -9.76
N THR A 813 -17.42 -7.35 -10.43
CA THR A 813 -18.13 -7.86 -11.65
C THR A 813 -18.41 -6.90 -12.83
N ASP A 814 -17.48 -6.67 -13.77
CA ASP A 814 -17.52 -5.82 -15.00
C ASP A 814 -18.14 -4.39 -15.00
N ALA A 815 -19.26 -4.15 -14.32
CA ALA A 815 -20.06 -2.92 -14.38
C ALA A 815 -19.69 -1.80 -13.38
N GLY A 816 -19.16 -2.12 -12.21
CA GLY A 816 -18.88 -1.14 -11.16
C GLY A 816 -17.64 -0.29 -11.38
N THR A 817 -16.64 -0.70 -12.18
CA THR A 817 -15.41 0.07 -12.34
C THR A 817 -15.69 1.33 -13.18
N GLN A 818 -16.31 2.37 -12.59
CA GLN A 818 -16.79 3.65 -13.17
C GLN A 818 -15.68 4.79 -13.19
N LEU A 819 -15.89 6.14 -13.02
CA LEU A 819 -14.80 7.22 -12.92
C LEU A 819 -14.73 8.16 -11.63
N VAL A 820 -13.68 8.14 -10.74
CA VAL A 820 -13.83 8.62 -9.31
C VAL A 820 -13.92 10.12 -9.23
N ALA A 821 -12.86 10.71 -9.71
CA ALA A 821 -12.46 12.09 -9.71
C ALA A 821 -10.97 11.95 -10.03
N ASP A 822 -10.59 12.19 -11.28
CA ASP A 822 -9.19 12.35 -11.64
C ASP A 822 -8.71 13.61 -10.96
N LEU A 823 -8.28 13.47 -9.72
CA LEU A 823 -8.17 14.59 -8.83
C LEU A 823 -7.02 15.47 -9.28
N ALA A 824 -5.97 14.97 -9.93
CA ALA A 824 -5.13 15.84 -10.76
C ALA A 824 -5.98 16.47 -11.88
N ILE A 825 -6.28 17.74 -11.68
CA ILE A 825 -7.10 18.58 -12.53
C ILE A 825 -6.13 18.94 -13.70
N GLY A 826 -5.94 18.03 -14.66
CA GLY A 826 -4.94 18.10 -15.76
C GLY A 826 -4.35 16.72 -16.10
N THR A 827 -3.71 16.48 -17.27
CA THR A 827 -3.03 15.19 -17.55
C THR A 827 -1.66 15.15 -16.87
N LYS A 828 -1.60 14.81 -15.59
CA LYS A 828 -0.49 15.14 -14.72
C LYS A 828 -0.36 14.21 -13.49
N SER A 829 0.26 13.02 -13.59
CA SER A 829 -0.07 11.90 -12.67
C SER A 829 0.04 12.18 -11.16
N SER A 830 -1.01 11.85 -10.38
CA SER A 830 -1.10 12.08 -8.93
C SER A 830 -0.42 11.05 -8.06
N ASN A 831 -0.44 9.76 -8.40
CA ASN A 831 0.37 8.64 -7.86
C ASN A 831 0.02 7.96 -6.49
N PRO A 832 -0.52 6.71 -6.48
CA PRO A 832 -0.83 5.70 -5.42
C PRO A 832 0.06 4.79 -4.49
N THR A 833 0.61 5.10 -3.31
CA THR A 833 1.22 4.07 -2.39
C THR A 833 0.71 4.23 -0.94
N ASP A 834 1.44 3.78 0.08
CA ASP A 834 1.22 4.11 1.50
C ASP A 834 0.03 3.48 2.25
N GLY A 835 -0.62 2.51 1.63
CA GLY A 835 -2.02 2.11 1.83
C GLY A 835 -2.44 1.62 3.22
N ALA A 836 -3.40 2.28 3.86
CA ALA A 836 -3.99 1.86 5.14
C ALA A 836 -5.50 1.99 5.22
N VAL A 837 -6.16 0.98 5.81
CA VAL A 837 -7.59 1.03 6.16
C VAL A 837 -7.77 1.45 7.61
N LEU A 838 -8.47 2.55 7.84
CA LEU A 838 -8.89 3.04 9.15
C LEU A 838 -10.42 3.11 9.23
N ALA A 839 -11.03 2.33 10.13
CA ALA A 839 -12.49 2.31 10.36
C ALA A 839 -13.35 2.10 9.10
N GLY A 840 -12.89 1.26 8.15
CA GLY A 840 -13.57 1.00 6.87
C GLY A 840 -13.41 2.12 5.85
N ARG A 841 -12.47 3.04 6.08
CA ARG A 841 -12.06 4.16 5.22
C ARG A 841 -10.58 4.02 4.88
N PHE A 842 -10.09 4.73 3.87
CA PHE A 842 -8.70 4.59 3.38
C PHE A 842 -7.88 5.86 3.73
N VAL A 843 -6.69 5.74 4.39
CA VAL A 843 -5.96 6.85 5.12
C VAL A 843 -4.39 6.89 5.04
N PHE A 844 -3.70 8.05 4.75
CA PHE A 844 -2.24 8.18 4.29
C PHE A 844 -1.66 9.63 3.88
N ASN A 845 -1.36 9.99 2.59
CA ASN A 845 -0.88 11.34 2.08
C ASN A 845 -1.09 11.68 0.56
N ALA A 846 -1.20 12.96 0.13
CA ALA A 846 -1.86 13.34 -1.14
C ALA A 846 -1.61 14.80 -1.65
N TRP A 847 -2.58 15.53 -2.29
CA TRP A 847 -2.59 17.02 -2.49
C TRP A 847 -4.00 17.64 -2.84
N THR A 848 -4.11 18.90 -3.32
CA THR A 848 -5.30 19.68 -3.80
C THR A 848 -4.96 20.53 -5.04
N ASP A 849 -5.51 21.75 -5.24
CA ASP A 849 -5.03 22.83 -6.15
C ASP A 849 -4.05 23.85 -5.50
N ILE A 850 -4.09 24.12 -4.19
CA ILE A 850 -3.64 25.41 -3.61
C ILE A 850 -2.12 25.65 -3.43
N THR A 851 -1.28 25.23 -4.38
CA THR A 851 0.21 25.40 -4.46
C THR A 851 1.13 24.47 -3.64
N ASP A 852 0.60 23.49 -2.90
CA ASP A 852 1.38 22.43 -2.23
C ASP A 852 0.74 21.02 -2.02
N ARG A 853 0.52 20.45 -0.81
CA ARG A 853 0.60 18.96 -0.61
C ARG A 853 -0.48 18.17 0.19
N GLU A 854 -1.64 18.71 0.55
CA GLU A 854 -2.53 18.26 1.68
C GLU A 854 -2.89 16.72 1.86
N PRO A 855 -3.36 16.25 3.05
CA PRO A 855 -3.65 14.81 3.32
C PRO A 855 -5.06 14.44 3.92
N PHE A 856 -5.85 13.54 3.29
CA PHE A 856 -7.34 13.39 3.35
C PHE A 856 -8.01 12.16 4.01
N VAL A 857 -8.94 11.44 3.35
CA VAL A 857 -9.57 10.15 3.77
C VAL A 857 -10.76 9.76 2.87
N TRP A 858 -10.83 8.50 2.42
CA TRP A 858 -11.96 8.02 1.61
C TRP A 858 -12.92 7.01 2.27
N SER A 859 -14.22 7.06 1.92
CA SER A 859 -15.30 6.25 2.53
C SER A 859 -16.19 5.48 1.52
N PRO A 860 -16.37 4.16 1.67
CA PRO A 860 -17.38 3.39 0.94
C PRO A 860 -18.81 3.88 1.18
N GLY A 861 -19.59 3.96 0.09
CA GLY A 861 -21.05 4.04 0.16
C GLY A 861 -21.68 5.45 0.23
N PHE A 862 -20.96 6.50 -0.16
CA PHE A 862 -21.50 7.87 -0.27
C PHE A 862 -21.53 8.35 -1.74
N ALA A 863 -22.49 9.20 -2.08
CA ALA A 863 -22.70 9.69 -3.44
C ALA A 863 -23.33 11.10 -3.46
N THR A 864 -22.69 12.06 -4.12
CA THR A 864 -23.30 13.15 -4.93
C THR A 864 -22.25 14.20 -5.30
N SER A 865 -22.43 14.79 -6.49
CA SER A 865 -21.71 15.97 -6.97
C SER A 865 -22.65 17.18 -7.11
N GLU A 866 -22.11 18.38 -6.88
CA GLU A 866 -22.27 19.65 -7.63
C GLU A 866 -21.08 20.52 -7.16
N PRO A 867 -20.54 21.47 -7.97
CA PRO A 867 -19.23 22.05 -7.70
C PRO A 867 -19.21 23.01 -6.51
N PHE A 868 -18.02 23.22 -5.93
CA PHE A 868 -17.72 24.33 -5.04
C PHE A 868 -17.70 25.67 -5.80
N GLY A 869 -18.84 26.12 -6.35
CA GLY A 869 -18.96 27.46 -6.95
C GLY A 869 -20.23 27.77 -7.75
N GLU A 870 -20.80 28.97 -7.50
CA GLU A 870 -21.52 29.81 -8.48
C GLU A 870 -22.88 29.36 -9.06
N GLY A 871 -23.87 29.05 -8.20
CA GLY A 871 -25.27 28.81 -8.61
C GLY A 871 -26.28 29.90 -8.20
N CYS A 872 -26.61 30.86 -9.08
CA CYS A 872 -27.66 31.86 -8.84
C CYS A 872 -29.10 31.32 -9.05
N ALA A 873 -29.61 30.54 -8.09
CA ALA A 873 -30.99 30.04 -8.10
C ALA A 873 -32.01 31.13 -7.67
N PRO A 874 -33.15 31.34 -8.39
CA PRO A 874 -33.96 32.55 -8.23
C PRO A 874 -35.12 32.44 -7.20
N SER A 875 -35.07 31.54 -6.21
CA SER A 875 -36.24 31.28 -5.34
C SER A 875 -35.95 31.06 -3.85
N PHE A 876 -35.13 30.09 -3.45
CA PHE A 876 -34.79 29.83 -2.04
C PHE A 876 -33.39 29.21 -1.90
N PRO A 877 -32.65 29.50 -0.81
CA PRO A 877 -32.93 30.50 0.24
C PRO A 877 -32.82 31.94 -0.30
N SER A 878 -33.56 32.89 0.31
CA SER A 878 -33.60 34.29 -0.17
C SER A 878 -32.99 35.27 0.83
N LEU A 879 -32.35 36.33 0.32
CA LEU A 879 -31.71 37.40 1.07
C LEU A 879 -32.25 38.77 0.65
N GLU A 880 -32.55 39.60 1.64
CA GLU A 880 -33.07 40.98 1.52
C GLU A 880 -32.34 41.88 2.53
N SER A 881 -32.40 43.21 2.34
CA SER A 881 -31.85 44.16 3.31
C SER A 881 -32.59 45.49 3.39
N THR A 882 -32.49 46.13 4.56
CA THR A 882 -32.80 47.56 4.71
C THR A 882 -31.67 48.43 4.15
N ALA A 883 -31.99 49.66 3.74
CA ALA A 883 -31.01 50.62 3.23
C ALA A 883 -29.88 50.92 4.27
N PRO A 884 -28.61 51.00 3.83
CA PRO A 884 -27.46 51.23 4.71
C PRO A 884 -27.20 52.73 4.99
N GLU A 885 -27.71 53.24 6.11
CA GLU A 885 -27.49 54.63 6.55
C GLU A 885 -26.19 54.82 7.38
N LEU A 886 -25.51 55.94 7.17
CA LEU A 886 -24.22 56.27 7.81
C LEU A 886 -24.35 56.53 9.33
N GLY A 887 -23.69 55.72 10.17
CA GLY A 887 -23.89 55.75 11.62
C GLY A 887 -25.21 55.14 12.08
N GLY A 888 -25.95 54.48 11.17
CA GLY A 888 -27.17 53.74 11.44
C GLY A 888 -26.94 52.23 11.58
N THR A 889 -28.02 51.46 11.47
CA THR A 889 -27.99 50.00 11.56
C THR A 889 -28.77 49.40 10.39
N ALA A 890 -28.04 48.86 9.40
CA ALA A 890 -28.64 48.03 8.37
C ALA A 890 -29.03 46.66 8.94
N ARG A 891 -29.92 45.93 8.26
CA ARG A 891 -30.30 44.56 8.61
C ARG A 891 -30.31 43.68 7.38
N LEU A 892 -29.53 42.61 7.39
CA LEU A 892 -29.69 41.49 6.47
C LEU A 892 -30.80 40.59 7.01
N SER A 893 -31.74 40.18 6.17
CA SER A 893 -32.84 39.29 6.54
C SER A 893 -33.24 38.37 5.40
N GLY A 894 -33.84 37.24 5.70
CA GLY A 894 -34.17 36.27 4.66
C GLY A 894 -34.97 35.07 5.14
N ARG A 895 -35.12 34.09 4.24
CA ARG A 895 -35.87 32.85 4.48
C ARG A 895 -34.94 31.64 4.38
N GLY A 896 -34.90 30.85 5.45
CA GLY A 896 -34.17 29.57 5.51
C GLY A 896 -35.00 28.41 4.92
N TYR A 897 -34.42 27.21 4.88
CA TYR A 897 -35.05 26.05 4.26
C TYR A 897 -36.11 25.39 5.17
N GLY A 898 -37.31 26.00 5.21
CA GLY A 898 -38.46 25.48 5.95
C GLY A 898 -38.29 25.55 7.47
N SER A 899 -38.58 24.44 8.16
CA SER A 899 -38.42 24.32 9.61
C SER A 899 -37.08 23.73 10.05
N ASN A 900 -36.19 23.41 9.11
CA ASN A 900 -34.93 22.74 9.43
C ASN A 900 -33.93 23.74 10.03
N PRO A 901 -33.35 23.47 11.22
CA PRO A 901 -32.30 24.32 11.75
C PRO A 901 -31.05 24.21 10.87
N GLY A 902 -30.37 25.34 10.69
CA GLY A 902 -29.21 25.43 9.81
C GLY A 902 -28.29 26.57 10.17
N VAL A 903 -27.19 26.67 9.43
CA VAL A 903 -26.17 27.71 9.55
C VAL A 903 -26.14 28.49 8.25
N LEU A 904 -26.15 29.82 8.35
CA LEU A 904 -25.98 30.72 7.22
C LEU A 904 -24.61 31.42 7.32
N PHE A 905 -23.84 31.35 6.25
CA PHE A 905 -22.56 32.05 6.07
C PHE A 905 -22.76 33.28 5.18
N PHE A 906 -21.91 34.29 5.31
CA PHE A 906 -21.87 35.46 4.41
C PHE A 906 -20.45 35.81 4.00
N ASN A 907 -20.29 36.36 2.80
CA ASN A 907 -19.02 36.88 2.29
C ASN A 907 -19.24 38.16 1.46
N ALA A 908 -18.22 39.02 1.42
CA ALA A 908 -18.11 40.19 0.56
C ALA A 908 -16.73 40.12 -0.14
N PRO A 909 -16.67 39.78 -1.43
CA PRO A 909 -15.43 39.36 -2.08
C PRO A 909 -14.43 40.52 -2.31
N THR A 910 -13.15 40.19 -2.29
CA THR A 910 -12.03 41.15 -2.23
C THR A 910 -11.32 41.43 -3.56
N THR A 911 -11.72 40.78 -4.67
CA THR A 911 -11.14 40.99 -6.03
C THR A 911 -12.20 40.85 -7.13
N PRO A 912 -12.01 41.42 -8.34
CA PRO A 912 -13.09 41.62 -9.31
C PRO A 912 -13.16 40.52 -10.37
N HIS A 913 -14.30 39.83 -10.47
CA HIS A 913 -14.59 38.93 -11.59
C HIS A 913 -15.10 39.73 -12.81
N ALA A 914 -14.33 39.73 -13.90
CA ALA A 914 -14.57 40.57 -15.08
C ALA A 914 -15.83 40.21 -15.92
N LEU A 915 -16.57 39.16 -15.56
CA LEU A 915 -17.74 38.67 -16.31
C LEU A 915 -19.08 39.35 -15.96
N LEU A 916 -19.13 40.24 -14.96
CA LEU A 916 -20.38 40.85 -14.46
C LEU A 916 -20.47 42.40 -14.60
N GLY A 917 -19.53 43.02 -15.31
CA GLY A 917 -19.70 44.40 -15.84
C GLY A 917 -19.77 45.55 -14.82
N CYS A 918 -19.35 45.33 -13.57
CA CYS A 918 -19.31 46.36 -12.51
C CYS A 918 -17.87 46.61 -12.02
N THR A 919 -17.58 47.83 -11.59
CA THR A 919 -16.26 48.27 -11.10
C THR A 919 -16.40 49.13 -9.85
N ASP A 920 -15.80 48.70 -8.73
CA ASP A 920 -14.87 49.45 -7.87
C ASP A 920 -14.71 48.79 -6.49
N TYR A 921 -13.57 48.99 -5.83
CA TYR A 921 -13.19 48.37 -4.55
C TYR A 921 -13.44 49.32 -3.36
N VAL A 922 -13.77 48.75 -2.19
CA VAL A 922 -13.13 49.09 -0.89
C VAL A 922 -12.97 47.83 -0.05
N ASP A 923 -11.78 47.65 0.51
CA ASP A 923 -11.43 46.58 1.45
C ASP A 923 -12.08 46.78 2.84
N ILE A 924 -12.86 45.79 3.30
CA ILE A 924 -13.33 45.67 4.70
C ILE A 924 -12.82 44.37 5.35
N THR A 925 -11.61 43.94 4.97
CA THR A 925 -10.83 42.81 5.53
C THR A 925 -11.67 41.69 6.12
N THR A 926 -12.26 40.87 5.22
CA THR A 926 -12.97 39.61 5.51
C THR A 926 -14.09 39.69 6.56
N ALA A 927 -15.21 40.32 6.19
CA ALA A 927 -16.48 40.29 6.94
C ALA A 927 -17.21 38.93 6.86
N PHE A 928 -16.57 37.85 7.31
CA PHE A 928 -17.19 36.52 7.43
C PHE A 928 -18.06 36.44 8.70
N PHE A 929 -19.35 36.15 8.54
CA PHE A 929 -20.28 35.99 9.67
C PHE A 929 -21.05 34.68 9.58
N ILE A 930 -20.99 33.89 10.65
CA ILE A 930 -21.71 32.62 10.83
C ILE A 930 -22.96 32.89 11.67
N ALA A 931 -24.13 32.55 11.13
CA ALA A 931 -25.41 32.87 11.74
C ALA A 931 -26.30 31.63 11.93
N PRO A 932 -26.64 31.22 13.17
CA PRO A 932 -27.51 30.07 13.41
C PRO A 932 -28.97 30.43 13.15
N VAL A 933 -29.59 29.72 12.19
CA VAL A 933 -30.97 29.90 11.75
C VAL A 933 -31.80 28.75 12.30
N ILE A 934 -32.55 29.01 13.38
CA ILE A 934 -33.35 28.00 14.11
C ILE A 934 -34.85 28.10 13.73
N GLY A 935 -35.15 28.46 12.48
CA GLY A 935 -36.53 28.65 12.00
C GLY A 935 -36.60 29.24 10.59
N PRO A 936 -37.81 29.40 10.02
CA PRO A 936 -38.02 29.73 8.60
C PRO A 936 -37.59 31.14 8.17
N GLN A 937 -37.22 32.02 9.11
CA GLN A 937 -36.77 33.38 8.83
C GLN A 937 -35.62 33.78 9.74
N PHE A 938 -34.74 34.65 9.25
CA PHE A 938 -33.62 35.22 9.99
C PHE A 938 -33.52 36.74 9.78
N SER A 939 -32.91 37.45 10.74
CA SER A 939 -32.61 38.88 10.62
C SER A 939 -31.43 39.26 11.53
N TYR A 940 -30.37 39.82 10.95
CA TYR A 940 -29.13 40.18 11.65
C TYR A 940 -28.78 41.66 11.43
N PRO A 941 -28.61 42.45 12.50
CA PRO A 941 -28.27 43.87 12.41
C PRO A 941 -26.76 44.09 12.23
N TYR A 942 -26.40 44.98 11.31
CA TYR A 942 -25.03 45.43 11.06
C TYR A 942 -24.94 46.94 11.34
N SER A 943 -24.01 47.35 12.21
CA SER A 943 -23.83 48.75 12.58
C SER A 943 -22.82 49.42 11.66
N ILE A 944 -23.25 50.45 10.94
CA ILE A 944 -22.40 51.14 9.97
C ILE A 944 -21.64 52.26 10.69
N PRO A 945 -20.30 52.34 10.60
CA PRO A 945 -19.54 53.42 11.20
C PRO A 945 -20.02 54.80 10.72
N ARG A 946 -19.94 55.81 11.59
CA ARG A 946 -20.32 57.19 11.25
C ARG A 946 -19.18 57.93 10.53
N ASP A 947 -18.52 57.24 9.61
CA ASP A 947 -17.36 57.72 8.87
C ASP A 947 -17.78 58.12 7.45
N THR A 948 -17.69 59.41 7.13
CA THR A 948 -18.14 59.96 5.84
C THR A 948 -17.32 59.49 4.64
N THR A 949 -16.16 58.84 4.83
CA THR A 949 -15.43 58.19 3.74
C THR A 949 -16.18 56.99 3.15
N LEU A 950 -17.15 56.44 3.89
CA LEU A 950 -17.97 55.32 3.43
C LEU A 950 -19.13 55.73 2.50
N LEU A 951 -19.38 57.02 2.29
CA LEU A 951 -20.51 57.49 1.47
C LEU A 951 -20.36 57.08 0.00
N GLY A 952 -21.38 56.41 -0.53
CA GLY A 952 -21.41 55.92 -1.91
C GLY A 952 -20.67 54.60 -2.15
N ILE A 953 -20.06 53.99 -1.12
CA ILE A 953 -19.46 52.65 -1.25
C ILE A 953 -20.55 51.64 -1.59
N ARG A 954 -20.24 50.77 -2.57
CA ARG A 954 -21.01 49.59 -2.94
C ARG A 954 -20.44 48.36 -2.22
N VAL A 955 -21.29 47.56 -1.58
CA VAL A 955 -20.93 46.26 -0.99
C VAL A 955 -21.92 45.21 -1.48
N PHE A 956 -21.42 44.10 -2.01
CA PHE A 956 -22.26 42.97 -2.42
C PHE A 956 -22.26 41.90 -1.33
N TRP A 957 -23.45 41.47 -0.92
CA TRP A 957 -23.66 40.43 0.07
C TRP A 957 -24.29 39.22 -0.58
N GLN A 958 -23.67 38.05 -0.42
CA GLN A 958 -24.28 36.76 -0.71
C GLN A 958 -24.18 35.87 0.53
N GLY A 959 -25.20 35.03 0.73
CA GLY A 959 -25.24 34.06 1.81
C GLY A 959 -25.25 32.62 1.31
N TRP A 960 -24.88 31.68 2.18
CA TRP A 960 -24.91 30.24 1.91
C TRP A 960 -25.51 29.49 3.10
N PHE A 961 -26.49 28.61 2.86
CA PHE A 961 -27.24 27.88 3.89
C PHE A 961 -26.84 26.40 3.93
N VAL A 962 -26.67 25.87 5.14
CA VAL A 962 -26.38 24.45 5.43
C VAL A 962 -27.35 23.94 6.49
N THR A 963 -28.07 22.86 6.20
CA THR A 963 -29.00 22.19 7.13
C THR A 963 -28.28 21.31 8.15
N VAL A 964 -28.87 21.14 9.33
CA VAL A 964 -28.48 20.11 10.31
C VAL A 964 -29.58 19.04 10.36
N PRO A 965 -29.29 17.73 10.32
CA PRO A 965 -27.98 17.08 10.48
C PRO A 965 -27.27 16.64 9.19
N SER A 966 -27.88 16.79 8.02
CA SER A 966 -27.25 16.44 6.74
C SER A 966 -26.26 17.53 6.31
N LEU A 967 -24.96 17.27 6.51
CA LEU A 967 -23.88 18.09 5.96
C LEU A 967 -23.92 17.99 4.42
N PHE A 968 -24.47 19.05 3.83
CA PHE A 968 -24.68 19.29 2.39
C PHE A 968 -25.87 18.53 1.75
N PRO A 969 -26.45 19.02 0.62
CA PRO A 969 -25.96 20.06 -0.30
C PRO A 969 -25.93 21.49 0.26
N LEU A 970 -25.02 22.30 -0.29
CA LEU A 970 -24.80 23.72 0.02
C LEU A 970 -25.74 24.57 -0.88
N GLN A 971 -26.53 25.49 -0.31
CA GLN A 971 -27.42 26.36 -1.12
C GLN A 971 -27.09 27.84 -0.95
N ALA A 972 -26.70 28.50 -2.05
CA ALA A 972 -26.45 29.94 -2.10
C ALA A 972 -27.76 30.75 -2.14
N THR A 973 -27.75 31.97 -1.59
CA THR A 973 -28.82 32.95 -1.77
C THR A 973 -28.64 33.76 -3.05
N ASN A 974 -29.66 34.53 -3.42
CA ASN A 974 -29.45 35.70 -4.26
C ASN A 974 -28.46 36.68 -3.60
N ALA A 975 -27.75 37.47 -4.41
CA ALA A 975 -26.96 38.59 -3.93
C ALA A 975 -27.84 39.82 -3.59
N VAL A 976 -27.33 40.69 -2.72
CA VAL A 976 -27.92 42.01 -2.38
C VAL A 976 -26.82 43.08 -2.39
N GLU A 977 -27.04 44.17 -3.13
CA GLU A 977 -26.15 45.33 -3.14
C GLU A 977 -26.53 46.33 -2.02
N TRP A 978 -25.52 46.87 -1.34
CA TRP A 978 -25.60 47.97 -0.38
C TRP A 978 -24.89 49.19 -0.94
N VAL A 979 -25.58 50.34 -1.04
CA VAL A 979 -24.98 51.63 -1.39
C VAL A 979 -25.07 52.56 -0.18
N VAL A 980 -23.96 52.78 0.51
CA VAL A 980 -23.98 53.45 1.82
C VAL A 980 -24.34 54.94 1.70
N GLY A 981 -25.48 55.32 2.28
CA GLY A 981 -25.93 56.71 2.37
C GLY A 981 -26.71 57.28 1.17
N GLN A 982 -27.32 56.44 0.33
CA GLN A 982 -28.37 56.85 -0.62
C GLN A 982 -29.64 55.98 -0.49
#